data_AF-A0AAU7CRF4-F1
#
_entry.id   AF-A0AAU7CRF4-F1
#
_cell.length_a   1.000
_cell.length_b   1.000
_cell.length_c   1.000
_cell.angle_alpha   90.00
_cell.angle_beta   90.00
_cell.angle_gamma   90.00
#
_symmetry.space_group_name_H-M   'P 1'
#
loop_
_entity.id
_entity.type
_entity.pdbx_description
1 polymer ?
#
loop_
_entity_poly.entity_id
_entity_poly.type
_entity_poly.pdbx_seq_one_letter_code
_entity_poly.pdbx_strand_id
1 'polypeptide(L)'
;MVTASAAFAGEREAGTLGLLDALPVDRKVLWLGKTTFALASTLGLSLIMLILGYLGSTDLQDLPGKSEFIGHYGTLLFESVAWGLFWSSLVGNPMVAGALALFCVGEVSYIASGGAKIEFISDSVIPARVVMGALALAASAVATVWRPRVGWTSPHSASKETAELATNRATTLLPRPASPTKVLMWKARRECFWIWLGASVICWGILALWQMSYRSVEGELAAALVGVGAAFLAGVAVFGGETAAGSHRFLLHLGVSPGPIWSKTMRVWGNGLAVTALIMLAILSIRWPGWWNRLDSLRFFAQEHRFLPIGILAAIASVFAVVSPFANAFAIGALAGMVFRRRITAGMIAVLIWVSIVPLQVSLAILGLIPHWGLLLTPMTILGISRAWAGDWLDDRTGPARWLRLVGYLAVPLVVFPVAYIAYRAWGVPDPGPVLVATRMPAESAPPGSDTTAATYRRLDKEILALGGADSPAAYRRLGKEILAVGGTAGKDAGAIGRPALNFDLFETALKEHRDLIDQLHKATELPPPKSVIQPLFLVGAIPDSTSEEMIRLAWLLEQHGRGLLKRHDLPGAWEDILAQYRIARQLTGLLPTSFTTHNALVVDRQATRLALDWAVSDKQSPDLLRKALADLRALPAFPTLGDVLKAEASMVERALDLSGAELETAINGPHARSLPMRVFENLLLYSSWERERARRVCRAEFKRLIAESADESKPLSDINASPRSQEIRQASPLAATILSYGWLSASLNRAMAGRRGLAQVIALRAWHYEHNGAYPKSLDVLVPGLLDHLPLDPYTARPFVYRQSTGHHVATLDLQSPRPGVGPMTKPGQWLLISVGPDRREEAAVGVGGRRGVDDLVFPLPYP
;
A
#
# COMPACT_ATOMS: atom_id res chain seq x y z
N MET A 1 -22.74 -21.22 -15.10
CA MET A 1 -22.22 -22.42 -14.40
C MET A 1 -23.19 -22.93 -13.33
N VAL A 2 -23.48 -22.20 -12.25
CA VAL A 2 -24.36 -22.68 -11.15
C VAL A 2 -25.74 -23.16 -11.63
N THR A 3 -26.37 -22.37 -12.50
CA THR A 3 -27.64 -22.70 -13.18
C THR A 3 -27.57 -24.04 -13.92
N ALA A 4 -26.52 -24.23 -14.72
CA ALA A 4 -26.26 -25.45 -15.47
C ALA A 4 -25.97 -26.65 -14.55
N SER A 5 -25.15 -26.46 -13.52
CA SER A 5 -24.81 -27.51 -12.56
C SER A 5 -25.99 -27.99 -11.73
N ALA A 6 -26.99 -27.12 -11.50
CA ALA A 6 -28.22 -27.46 -10.80
C ALA A 6 -29.22 -28.24 -11.66
N ALA A 7 -29.12 -28.18 -13.00
CA ALA A 7 -30.16 -28.63 -13.91
C ALA A 7 -30.54 -30.10 -13.75
N PHE A 8 -29.55 -31.01 -13.66
CA PHE A 8 -29.79 -32.45 -13.46
C PHE A 8 -29.39 -32.93 -12.06
N ALA A 9 -28.30 -32.39 -11.49
CA ALA A 9 -27.86 -32.79 -10.16
C ALA A 9 -28.84 -32.33 -9.08
N GLY A 10 -29.51 -31.18 -9.25
CA GLY A 10 -30.54 -30.74 -8.32
C GLY A 10 -31.74 -31.70 -8.25
N GLU A 11 -32.17 -32.25 -9.40
CA GLU A 11 -33.26 -33.25 -9.44
C GLU A 11 -32.86 -34.59 -8.83
N ARG A 12 -31.58 -34.96 -8.96
CA ARG A 12 -31.04 -36.17 -8.31
C ARG A 12 -30.95 -35.98 -6.81
N GLU A 13 -30.48 -34.83 -6.36
CA GLU A 13 -30.43 -34.49 -4.94
C GLU A 13 -31.84 -34.45 -4.33
N ALA A 14 -32.83 -33.94 -5.08
CA ALA A 14 -34.23 -33.91 -4.66
C ALA A 14 -34.98 -35.24 -4.82
N GLY A 15 -34.37 -36.25 -5.47
CA GLY A 15 -35.02 -37.54 -5.77
C GLY A 15 -36.13 -37.47 -6.83
N THR A 16 -36.33 -36.30 -7.45
CA THR A 16 -37.37 -36.05 -8.45
C THR A 16 -37.02 -36.60 -9.83
N LEU A 17 -35.74 -36.92 -10.08
CA LEU A 17 -35.32 -37.53 -11.34
C LEU A 17 -36.05 -38.87 -11.62
N GLY A 18 -36.30 -39.67 -10.57
CA GLY A 18 -37.05 -40.93 -10.71
C GLY A 18 -38.51 -40.71 -11.09
N LEU A 19 -39.12 -39.63 -10.62
CA LEU A 19 -40.46 -39.22 -11.04
C LEU A 19 -40.47 -38.78 -12.51
N LEU A 20 -39.47 -37.98 -12.92
CA LEU A 20 -39.32 -37.55 -14.32
C LEU A 20 -39.09 -38.74 -15.26
N ASP A 21 -38.37 -39.77 -14.81
CA ASP A 21 -38.16 -41.01 -15.56
C ASP A 21 -39.43 -41.87 -15.69
N ALA A 22 -40.38 -41.74 -14.77
CA ALA A 22 -41.66 -42.42 -14.78
C ALA A 22 -42.69 -41.74 -15.70
N LEU A 23 -42.51 -40.46 -16.02
CA LEU A 23 -43.35 -39.75 -16.98
C LEU A 23 -43.04 -40.21 -18.42
N PRO A 24 -44.04 -40.24 -19.34
CA PRO A 24 -43.86 -40.62 -20.74
C PRO A 24 -43.19 -39.50 -21.57
N VAL A 25 -42.13 -38.89 -21.03
CA VAL A 25 -41.36 -37.83 -21.69
C VAL A 25 -40.06 -38.43 -22.18
N ASP A 26 -39.75 -38.25 -23.48
CA ASP A 26 -38.47 -38.68 -24.03
C ASP A 26 -37.32 -37.92 -23.34
N ARG A 27 -36.25 -38.62 -22.94
CA ARG A 27 -35.09 -38.02 -22.27
C ARG A 27 -34.39 -37.00 -23.15
N LYS A 28 -34.51 -37.09 -24.47
CA LYS A 28 -34.03 -36.05 -25.40
C LYS A 28 -34.76 -34.73 -25.17
N VAL A 29 -36.08 -34.78 -25.02
CA VAL A 29 -36.92 -33.60 -24.77
C VAL A 29 -36.65 -33.04 -23.38
N LEU A 30 -36.50 -33.91 -22.37
CA LEU A 30 -36.14 -33.49 -21.02
C LEU A 30 -34.76 -32.81 -20.99
N TRP A 31 -33.75 -33.38 -21.67
CA TRP A 31 -32.43 -32.80 -21.74
C TRP A 31 -32.46 -31.45 -22.47
N LEU A 32 -33.13 -31.38 -23.62
CA LEU A 32 -33.25 -30.15 -24.40
C LEU A 32 -33.95 -29.04 -23.60
N GLY A 33 -35.03 -29.35 -22.89
CA GLY A 33 -35.76 -28.40 -22.06
C GLY A 33 -34.91 -27.84 -20.91
N LYS A 34 -34.16 -28.69 -20.21
CA LYS A 34 -33.27 -28.25 -19.11
C LYS A 34 -32.06 -27.48 -19.62
N THR A 35 -31.47 -27.90 -20.74
CA THR A 35 -30.33 -27.21 -21.37
C THR A 35 -30.72 -25.83 -21.89
N THR A 36 -31.85 -25.71 -22.59
CA THR A 36 -32.35 -24.41 -23.09
C THR A 36 -32.68 -23.46 -21.94
N PHE A 37 -33.33 -23.94 -20.88
CA PHE A 37 -33.60 -23.14 -19.69
C PHE A 37 -32.31 -22.66 -19.00
N ALA A 38 -31.32 -23.55 -18.83
CA ALA A 38 -30.04 -23.21 -18.21
C ALA A 38 -29.26 -22.17 -19.03
N LEU A 39 -29.30 -22.29 -20.36
CA LEU A 39 -28.64 -21.36 -21.28
C LEU A 39 -29.33 -19.99 -21.27
N ALA A 40 -30.66 -19.95 -21.39
CA ALA A 40 -31.44 -18.71 -21.32
C ALA A 40 -31.26 -17.97 -19.99
N SER A 41 -31.30 -18.70 -18.86
CA SER A 41 -31.10 -18.12 -17.54
C SER A 41 -29.68 -17.55 -17.36
N THR A 42 -28.68 -18.23 -17.93
CA THR A 42 -27.29 -17.77 -17.86
C THR A 42 -27.06 -16.52 -18.72
N LEU A 43 -27.64 -16.48 -19.92
CA LEU A 43 -27.61 -15.30 -20.78
C LEU A 43 -28.32 -14.11 -20.11
N GLY A 44 -29.51 -14.33 -19.53
CA GLY A 44 -30.24 -13.29 -18.81
C GLY A 44 -29.45 -12.71 -17.63
N LEU A 45 -28.85 -13.57 -16.79
CA LEU A 45 -28.01 -13.12 -15.68
C LEU A 45 -26.75 -12.38 -16.17
N SER A 46 -26.12 -12.88 -17.23
CA SER A 46 -24.96 -12.22 -17.82
C SER A 46 -25.30 -10.83 -18.35
N LEU A 47 -26.47 -10.66 -18.98
CA LEU A 47 -26.93 -9.36 -19.47
C LEU A 47 -27.16 -8.39 -18.30
N ILE A 48 -27.74 -8.86 -17.19
CA ILE A 48 -27.93 -8.04 -15.99
C ILE A 48 -26.58 -7.60 -15.41
N MET A 49 -25.63 -8.53 -15.27
CA MET A 49 -24.28 -8.20 -14.78
C MET A 49 -23.56 -7.20 -15.69
N LEU A 50 -23.75 -7.32 -17.01
CA LEU A 50 -23.22 -6.37 -17.99
C LEU A 50 -23.83 -4.99 -17.82
N ILE A 51 -25.15 -4.90 -17.66
CA ILE A 51 -25.85 -3.62 -17.42
C ILE A 51 -25.35 -2.98 -16.11
N LEU A 52 -25.17 -3.76 -15.05
CA LEU A 52 -24.64 -3.25 -13.78
C LEU A 52 -23.18 -2.79 -13.90
N GLY A 53 -22.35 -3.54 -14.63
CA GLY A 53 -20.97 -3.14 -14.92
C GLY A 53 -20.90 -1.86 -15.76
N TYR A 54 -21.78 -1.73 -16.75
CA TYR A 54 -21.92 -0.54 -17.58
C TYR A 54 -22.33 0.69 -16.75
N LEU A 55 -23.33 0.53 -15.86
CA LEU A 55 -23.77 1.60 -14.97
C LEU A 55 -22.71 2.00 -13.91
N GLY A 56 -21.78 1.09 -13.60
CA GLY A 56 -20.68 1.33 -12.65
C GLY A 56 -19.40 1.88 -13.28
N SER A 57 -19.24 1.83 -14.60
CA SER A 57 -18.04 2.34 -15.28
C SER A 57 -18.16 3.85 -15.49
N THR A 58 -17.18 4.62 -15.01
CA THR A 58 -17.13 6.07 -15.24
C THR A 58 -16.53 6.44 -16.58
N ASP A 59 -15.83 5.50 -17.24
CA ASP A 59 -15.28 5.70 -18.57
C ASP A 59 -15.90 4.71 -19.55
N LEU A 60 -16.58 5.26 -20.54
CA LEU A 60 -17.20 4.50 -21.62
C LEU A 60 -16.15 4.04 -22.64
N GLN A 61 -14.97 4.65 -22.64
CA GLN A 61 -13.87 4.33 -23.56
C GLN A 61 -13.08 3.09 -23.12
N ASP A 62 -13.14 2.71 -21.84
CA ASP A 62 -12.50 1.50 -21.29
C ASP A 62 -13.28 0.21 -21.54
N LEU A 63 -14.46 0.29 -22.17
CA LEU A 63 -15.24 -0.89 -22.50
C LEU A 63 -14.60 -1.61 -23.71
N PRO A 64 -14.35 -2.93 -23.62
CA PRO A 64 -13.82 -3.70 -24.74
C PRO A 64 -14.75 -3.57 -25.95
N GLY A 65 -14.17 -3.59 -27.16
CA GLY A 65 -14.94 -3.46 -28.39
C GLY A 65 -16.06 -4.51 -28.47
N LYS A 66 -17.18 -4.20 -29.14
CA LYS A 66 -18.34 -5.12 -29.24
C LYS A 66 -17.94 -6.55 -29.67
N SER A 67 -16.97 -6.66 -30.59
CA SER A 67 -16.44 -7.93 -31.09
C SER A 67 -15.62 -8.68 -30.05
N GLU A 68 -14.72 -8.00 -29.33
CA GLU A 68 -13.91 -8.59 -28.26
C GLU A 68 -14.81 -9.04 -27.10
N PHE A 69 -15.80 -8.23 -26.75
CA PHE A 69 -16.74 -8.57 -25.70
C PHE A 69 -17.53 -9.85 -26.03
N ILE A 70 -18.17 -9.90 -27.20
CA ILE A 70 -18.95 -11.07 -27.63
C ILE A 70 -18.04 -12.30 -27.78
N GLY A 71 -16.84 -12.13 -28.35
CA GLY A 71 -15.87 -13.19 -28.55
C GLY A 71 -15.40 -13.83 -27.24
N HIS A 72 -14.86 -13.03 -26.31
CA HIS A 72 -14.28 -13.57 -25.07
C HIS A 72 -15.34 -13.97 -24.05
N TYR A 73 -16.30 -13.09 -23.75
CA TYR A 73 -17.29 -13.38 -22.70
C TYR A 73 -18.33 -14.40 -23.18
N GLY A 74 -18.73 -14.32 -24.45
CA GLY A 74 -19.67 -15.29 -25.03
C GLY A 74 -19.13 -16.72 -25.00
N THR A 75 -17.85 -16.90 -25.35
CA THR A 75 -17.23 -18.23 -25.33
C THR A 75 -17.00 -18.76 -23.92
N LEU A 76 -16.56 -17.91 -22.98
CA LEU A 76 -16.42 -18.29 -21.57
C LEU A 76 -17.78 -18.69 -20.94
N LEU A 77 -18.86 -17.97 -21.26
CA LEU A 77 -20.21 -18.30 -20.80
C LEU A 77 -20.69 -19.63 -21.37
N PHE A 78 -20.53 -19.84 -22.68
CA PHE A 78 -20.87 -21.08 -23.35
C PHE A 78 -20.15 -22.28 -22.72
N GLU A 79 -18.83 -22.17 -22.58
CA GLU A 79 -18.00 -23.19 -21.97
C GLU A 79 -18.42 -23.49 -20.52
N SER A 80 -18.68 -22.44 -19.73
CA SER A 80 -19.14 -22.55 -18.35
C SER A 80 -20.51 -23.22 -18.20
N VAL A 81 -21.39 -23.05 -19.18
CA VAL A 81 -22.69 -23.74 -19.23
C VAL A 81 -22.48 -25.21 -19.62
N ALA A 82 -21.68 -25.48 -20.64
CA ALA A 82 -21.41 -26.83 -21.14
C ALA A 82 -20.80 -27.74 -20.06
N TRP A 83 -19.74 -27.30 -19.39
CA TRP A 83 -19.13 -28.06 -18.29
C TRP A 83 -20.07 -28.23 -17.10
N GLY A 84 -20.90 -27.22 -16.80
CA GLY A 84 -21.91 -27.31 -15.74
C GLY A 84 -22.95 -28.39 -16.03
N LEU A 85 -23.46 -28.44 -17.26
CA LEU A 85 -24.42 -29.46 -17.70
C LEU A 85 -23.79 -30.85 -17.69
N PHE A 86 -22.56 -30.98 -18.21
CA PHE A 86 -21.82 -32.24 -18.21
C PHE A 86 -21.69 -32.83 -16.81
N TRP A 87 -21.13 -32.09 -15.86
CA TRP A 87 -20.92 -32.61 -14.51
C TRP A 87 -22.23 -32.83 -13.75
N SER A 88 -23.27 -32.03 -14.02
CA SER A 88 -24.59 -32.26 -13.44
C SER A 88 -25.25 -33.55 -13.93
N SER A 89 -24.92 -33.98 -15.16
CA SER A 89 -25.37 -35.25 -15.73
C SER A 89 -24.63 -36.46 -15.15
N LEU A 90 -23.49 -36.28 -14.48
CA LEU A 90 -22.70 -37.36 -13.89
C LEU A 90 -22.89 -37.46 -12.37
N VAL A 91 -22.93 -36.32 -11.70
CA VAL A 91 -22.93 -36.22 -10.23
C VAL A 91 -24.33 -35.93 -9.71
N GLY A 92 -24.67 -36.48 -8.53
CA GLY A 92 -25.97 -36.25 -7.88
C GLY A 92 -26.01 -34.99 -7.00
N ASN A 93 -24.86 -34.36 -6.75
CA ASN A 93 -24.74 -33.16 -5.93
C ASN A 93 -24.38 -31.95 -6.84
N PRO A 94 -25.23 -30.91 -6.89
CA PRO A 94 -25.05 -29.76 -7.76
C PRO A 94 -23.86 -28.88 -7.38
N MET A 95 -23.46 -28.84 -6.11
CA MET A 95 -22.26 -28.11 -5.68
C MET A 95 -20.99 -28.78 -6.19
N VAL A 96 -20.92 -30.11 -6.09
CA VAL A 96 -19.79 -30.89 -6.62
C VAL A 96 -19.72 -30.75 -8.14
N ALA A 97 -20.87 -30.80 -8.82
CA ALA A 97 -20.94 -30.57 -10.26
C ALA A 97 -20.45 -29.15 -10.66
N GLY A 98 -20.81 -28.12 -9.87
CA GLY A 98 -20.33 -26.76 -10.07
C GLY A 98 -18.82 -26.63 -9.86
N ALA A 99 -18.28 -27.23 -8.80
CA ALA A 99 -16.84 -27.20 -8.53
C ALA A 99 -16.02 -27.87 -9.63
N LEU A 100 -16.46 -29.05 -10.10
CA LEU A 100 -15.80 -29.75 -11.22
C LEU A 100 -15.91 -28.97 -12.53
N ALA A 101 -17.04 -28.31 -12.79
CA ALA A 101 -17.19 -27.46 -13.96
C ALA A 101 -16.22 -26.27 -13.93
N LEU A 102 -16.06 -25.62 -12.78
CA LEU A 102 -15.12 -24.51 -12.61
C LEU A 102 -13.68 -24.96 -12.87
N PHE A 103 -13.33 -26.12 -12.32
CA PHE A 103 -12.02 -26.73 -12.52
C PHE A 103 -11.74 -26.97 -14.00
N CYS A 104 -12.68 -27.57 -14.74
CA CYS A 104 -12.52 -27.81 -16.17
C CYS A 104 -12.38 -26.51 -16.99
N VAL A 105 -13.15 -25.47 -16.67
CA VAL A 105 -13.00 -24.14 -17.31
C VAL A 105 -11.59 -23.57 -17.06
N GLY A 106 -11.09 -23.69 -15.84
CA GLY A 106 -9.73 -23.25 -15.47
C GLY A 106 -8.65 -24.02 -16.23
N GLU A 107 -8.74 -25.35 -16.28
CA GLU A 107 -7.78 -26.22 -16.97
C GLU A 107 -7.75 -26.00 -18.49
N VAL A 108 -8.91 -25.85 -19.14
CA VAL A 108 -8.96 -25.52 -20.58
C VAL A 108 -8.30 -24.16 -20.83
N SER A 109 -8.54 -23.18 -19.97
CA SER A 109 -7.89 -21.86 -20.05
C SER A 109 -6.36 -21.98 -19.96
N TYR A 110 -5.87 -22.84 -19.05
CA TYR A 110 -4.44 -23.05 -18.81
C TYR A 110 -3.75 -23.79 -19.96
N ILE A 111 -4.36 -24.87 -20.45
CA ILE A 111 -3.81 -25.66 -21.56
C ILE A 111 -3.76 -24.83 -22.84
N ALA A 112 -4.84 -24.10 -23.13
CA ALA A 112 -4.95 -23.32 -24.36
C ALA A 112 -4.03 -22.08 -24.37
N SER A 113 -3.62 -21.56 -23.21
CA SER A 113 -2.64 -20.48 -23.11
C SER A 113 -1.18 -20.96 -23.12
N GLY A 114 -0.94 -22.26 -23.35
CA GLY A 114 0.40 -22.84 -23.36
C GLY A 114 1.09 -22.82 -21.98
N GLY A 115 0.32 -22.74 -20.90
CA GLY A 115 0.83 -22.74 -19.52
C GLY A 115 1.58 -21.47 -19.07
N ALA A 116 1.70 -20.45 -19.92
CA ALA A 116 2.49 -19.26 -19.62
C ALA A 116 1.74 -18.27 -18.70
N LYS A 117 0.42 -18.09 -18.89
CA LYS A 117 -0.48 -17.24 -18.08
C LYS A 117 -1.92 -17.71 -18.20
N ILE A 118 -2.74 -17.58 -17.14
CA ILE A 118 -4.19 -17.80 -17.26
C ILE A 118 -4.81 -16.54 -17.89
N GLU A 119 -4.67 -16.42 -19.20
CA GLU A 119 -5.38 -15.38 -19.96
C GLU A 119 -6.78 -15.90 -20.26
N PHE A 120 -7.75 -15.45 -19.46
CA PHE A 120 -9.15 -15.75 -19.72
C PHE A 120 -9.66 -15.08 -21.02
N ILE A 121 -8.95 -14.04 -21.47
CA ILE A 121 -9.36 -13.11 -22.53
C ILE A 121 -8.17 -13.01 -23.50
N SER A 122 -8.01 -13.99 -24.38
CA SER A 122 -7.00 -13.97 -25.44
C SER A 122 -7.59 -14.60 -26.70
N ASP A 123 -7.36 -13.98 -27.85
CA ASP A 123 -7.93 -14.40 -29.13
C ASP A 123 -7.49 -15.82 -29.53
N SER A 124 -6.28 -16.20 -29.12
CA SER A 124 -5.70 -17.51 -29.39
C SER A 124 -6.44 -18.66 -28.68
N VAL A 125 -7.12 -18.36 -27.58
CA VAL A 125 -7.76 -19.36 -26.70
C VAL A 125 -9.20 -19.65 -27.12
N ILE A 126 -9.82 -18.74 -27.88
CA ILE A 126 -11.23 -18.81 -28.30
C ILE A 126 -11.58 -20.13 -29.01
N PRO A 127 -10.84 -20.59 -30.05
CA PRO A 127 -11.21 -21.81 -30.78
C PRO A 127 -11.18 -23.05 -29.90
N ALA A 128 -10.15 -23.17 -29.05
CA ALA A 128 -10.00 -24.30 -28.13
C ALA A 128 -11.17 -24.37 -27.12
N ARG A 129 -11.59 -23.23 -26.55
CA ARG A 129 -12.74 -23.17 -25.64
C ARG A 129 -14.05 -23.57 -26.31
N VAL A 130 -14.29 -23.10 -27.53
CA VAL A 130 -15.52 -23.45 -28.28
C VAL A 130 -15.56 -24.95 -28.55
N VAL A 131 -14.44 -25.54 -28.97
CA VAL A 131 -14.34 -26.99 -29.20
C VAL A 131 -14.57 -27.77 -27.90
N MET A 132 -13.88 -27.43 -26.82
CA MET A 132 -14.02 -28.13 -25.53
C MET A 132 -15.42 -27.96 -24.93
N GLY A 133 -16.02 -26.77 -25.03
CA GLY A 133 -17.39 -26.53 -24.63
C GLY A 133 -18.39 -27.36 -25.46
N ALA A 134 -18.21 -27.45 -26.77
CA ALA A 134 -19.07 -28.27 -27.63
C ALA A 134 -18.96 -29.76 -27.29
N LEU A 135 -17.75 -30.26 -27.03
CA LEU A 135 -17.51 -31.64 -26.60
C LEU A 135 -18.15 -31.92 -25.23
N ALA A 136 -18.00 -31.03 -24.26
CA ALA A 136 -18.63 -31.17 -22.94
C ALA A 136 -20.16 -31.17 -23.04
N LEU A 137 -20.74 -30.31 -23.88
CA LEU A 137 -22.18 -30.26 -24.11
C LEU A 137 -22.69 -31.55 -24.76
N ALA A 138 -22.00 -32.05 -25.79
CA ALA A 138 -22.32 -33.33 -26.44
C ALA A 138 -22.21 -34.50 -25.45
N ALA A 139 -21.15 -34.54 -24.65
CA ALA A 139 -20.96 -35.56 -23.62
C ALA A 139 -22.08 -35.50 -22.56
N SER A 140 -22.58 -34.32 -22.21
CA SER A 140 -23.73 -34.17 -21.31
C SER A 140 -25.03 -34.75 -21.90
N ALA A 141 -25.23 -34.58 -23.21
CA ALA A 141 -26.37 -35.14 -23.93
C ALA A 141 -26.29 -36.67 -23.94
N VAL A 142 -25.13 -37.23 -24.27
CA VAL A 142 -24.88 -38.68 -24.25
C VAL A 142 -25.08 -39.24 -22.85
N ALA A 143 -24.48 -38.65 -21.82
CA ALA A 143 -24.60 -39.11 -20.44
C ALA A 143 -26.06 -39.15 -19.94
N THR A 144 -26.91 -38.25 -20.46
CA THR A 144 -28.33 -38.17 -20.08
C THR A 144 -29.21 -39.10 -20.92
N VAL A 145 -28.98 -39.16 -22.24
CA VAL A 145 -29.80 -39.91 -23.20
C VAL A 145 -29.43 -41.39 -23.22
N TRP A 146 -28.15 -41.74 -23.15
CA TRP A 146 -27.69 -43.13 -23.30
C TRP A 146 -27.64 -43.94 -22.01
N ARG A 147 -27.72 -43.31 -20.83
CA ARG A 147 -27.75 -44.06 -19.57
C ARG A 147 -29.01 -44.94 -19.51
N PRO A 148 -28.89 -46.29 -19.58
CA PRO A 148 -30.04 -47.18 -19.63
C PRO A 148 -30.95 -47.00 -18.41
N ARG A 149 -32.27 -47.18 -18.61
CA ARG A 149 -33.30 -47.17 -17.55
C ARG A 149 -33.07 -48.21 -16.43
N VAL A 150 -32.12 -49.12 -16.61
CA VAL A 150 -32.02 -50.35 -15.82
C VAL A 150 -30.71 -50.33 -15.05
N GLY A 151 -30.77 -50.17 -13.72
CA GLY A 151 -29.74 -50.76 -12.86
C GLY A 151 -29.30 -50.01 -11.61
N TRP A 152 -29.55 -48.70 -11.45
CA TRP A 152 -28.95 -47.97 -10.31
C TRP A 152 -29.89 -47.48 -9.22
N THR A 153 -31.20 -47.54 -9.43
CA THR A 153 -32.15 -47.55 -8.33
C THR A 153 -33.04 -48.76 -8.55
N SER A 154 -32.62 -49.92 -8.06
CA SER A 154 -33.57 -50.99 -7.79
C SER A 154 -34.45 -50.48 -6.65
N PRO A 155 -35.74 -50.16 -6.87
CA PRO A 155 -36.68 -49.99 -5.78
C PRO A 155 -37.03 -51.36 -5.15
N HIS A 156 -36.40 -52.45 -5.63
CA HIS A 156 -36.80 -53.83 -5.39
C HIS A 156 -35.97 -54.56 -4.34
N SER A 157 -34.83 -54.04 -3.83
CA SER A 157 -34.13 -54.71 -2.71
C SER A 157 -34.57 -54.20 -1.34
N ALA A 158 -34.85 -52.91 -1.16
CA ALA A 158 -35.25 -52.39 0.15
C ALA A 158 -36.65 -52.85 0.58
N SER A 159 -37.61 -52.99 -0.34
CA SER A 159 -38.98 -53.45 -0.02
C SER A 159 -39.07 -54.97 0.18
N LYS A 160 -38.29 -55.76 -0.56
CA LYS A 160 -38.23 -57.22 -0.33
C LYS A 160 -37.43 -57.57 0.92
N GLU A 161 -36.30 -56.92 1.20
CA GLU A 161 -35.58 -57.15 2.45
C GLU A 161 -36.38 -56.66 3.67
N THR A 162 -37.10 -55.54 3.61
CA THR A 162 -37.94 -55.13 4.77
C THR A 162 -39.19 -55.99 4.95
N ALA A 163 -39.79 -56.52 3.88
CA ALA A 163 -40.90 -57.47 3.98
C ALA A 163 -40.45 -58.87 4.46
N GLU A 164 -39.27 -59.35 4.05
CA GLU A 164 -38.70 -60.62 4.50
C GLU A 164 -38.01 -60.52 5.88
N LEU A 165 -37.44 -59.37 6.27
CA LEU A 165 -36.92 -59.15 7.63
C LEU A 165 -38.03 -58.91 8.65
N ALA A 166 -39.16 -58.32 8.26
CA ALA A 166 -40.33 -58.15 9.15
C ALA A 166 -40.99 -59.50 9.51
N THR A 167 -40.82 -60.54 8.70
CA THR A 167 -41.39 -61.87 8.95
C THR A 167 -40.42 -62.83 9.66
N ASN A 168 -39.09 -62.63 9.58
CA ASN A 168 -38.12 -63.61 10.10
C ASN A 168 -37.25 -63.19 11.31
N ARG A 169 -37.37 -61.97 11.86
CA ARG A 169 -36.63 -61.61 13.09
C ARG A 169 -37.46 -60.81 14.08
N ALA A 170 -38.35 -61.51 14.78
CA ALA A 170 -38.76 -61.17 16.14
C ALA A 170 -37.70 -61.59 17.17
N THR A 171 -36.41 -61.40 16.89
CA THR A 171 -35.40 -61.42 17.94
C THR A 171 -35.46 -60.08 18.67
N THR A 172 -35.93 -60.12 19.91
CA THR A 172 -35.82 -59.03 20.90
C THR A 172 -34.35 -58.67 21.11
N LEU A 173 -33.79 -57.90 20.17
CA LEU A 173 -32.58 -57.12 20.40
C LEU A 173 -32.98 -56.04 21.39
N LEU A 174 -32.79 -56.32 22.68
CA LEU A 174 -32.76 -55.29 23.73
C LEU A 174 -31.81 -54.19 23.25
N PRO A 175 -32.31 -53.01 22.86
CA PRO A 175 -31.45 -51.93 22.41
C PRO A 175 -30.63 -51.51 23.62
N ARG A 176 -29.35 -51.86 23.63
CA ARG A 176 -28.38 -51.21 24.54
C ARG A 176 -28.57 -49.71 24.33
N PRO A 177 -28.84 -48.91 25.37
CA PRO A 177 -28.95 -47.47 25.24
C PRO A 177 -27.55 -46.90 25.02
N ALA A 178 -26.99 -47.12 23.83
CA ALA A 178 -25.93 -46.27 23.33
C ALA A 178 -26.54 -44.87 23.30
N SER A 179 -26.02 -43.97 24.15
CA SER A 179 -26.57 -42.62 24.25
C SER A 179 -26.78 -42.08 22.83
N PRO A 180 -27.97 -41.59 22.45
CA PRO A 180 -28.28 -41.14 21.08
C PRO A 180 -27.20 -40.23 20.50
N THR A 181 -26.57 -39.46 21.39
CA THR A 181 -25.46 -38.57 21.08
C THR A 181 -24.15 -39.24 20.64
N LYS A 182 -23.85 -40.47 21.07
CA LYS A 182 -22.68 -41.26 20.61
C LYS A 182 -22.92 -41.82 19.21
N VAL A 183 -24.13 -42.29 18.94
CA VAL A 183 -24.53 -42.78 17.60
C VAL A 183 -24.51 -41.63 16.60
N LEU A 184 -25.02 -40.45 16.99
CA LEU A 184 -24.91 -39.22 16.21
C LEU A 184 -23.47 -38.81 15.97
N MET A 185 -22.63 -38.81 17.00
CA MET A 185 -21.22 -38.46 16.86
C MET A 185 -20.49 -39.43 15.94
N TRP A 186 -20.80 -40.72 16.01
CA TRP A 186 -20.22 -41.73 15.12
C TRP A 186 -20.69 -41.55 13.68
N LYS A 187 -22.00 -41.31 13.46
CA LYS A 187 -22.57 -41.07 12.13
C LYS A 187 -22.02 -39.79 11.51
N ALA A 188 -22.06 -38.68 12.24
CA ALA A 188 -21.48 -37.40 11.81
C ALA A 188 -19.99 -37.55 11.53
N ARG A 189 -19.24 -38.23 12.41
CA ARG A 189 -17.82 -38.52 12.14
C ARG A 189 -17.64 -39.34 10.88
N ARG A 190 -18.42 -40.41 10.65
CA ARG A 190 -18.26 -41.29 9.48
C ARG A 190 -18.65 -40.60 8.17
N GLU A 191 -19.80 -39.94 8.13
CA GLU A 191 -20.30 -39.27 6.93
C GLU A 191 -19.49 -38.01 6.62
N CYS A 192 -19.18 -37.19 7.63
CA CYS A 192 -18.41 -35.97 7.43
C CYS A 192 -16.94 -36.25 7.19
N PHE A 193 -16.33 -37.30 7.76
CA PHE A 193 -14.90 -37.59 7.56
C PHE A 193 -14.57 -37.86 6.10
N TRP A 194 -15.40 -38.61 5.37
CA TRP A 194 -15.14 -38.89 3.96
C TRP A 194 -15.38 -37.68 3.06
N ILE A 195 -16.42 -36.89 3.33
CA ILE A 195 -16.68 -35.65 2.60
C ILE A 195 -15.52 -34.66 2.84
N TRP A 196 -15.08 -34.55 4.08
CA TRP A 196 -13.98 -33.68 4.47
C TRP A 196 -12.64 -34.15 3.92
N LEU A 197 -12.34 -35.45 3.98
CA LEU A 197 -11.11 -36.02 3.43
C LEU A 197 -11.09 -35.83 1.91
N GLY A 198 -12.20 -36.08 1.23
CA GLY A 198 -12.32 -35.85 -0.22
C GLY A 198 -12.13 -34.38 -0.59
N ALA A 199 -12.83 -33.46 0.10
CA ALA A 199 -12.70 -32.02 -0.13
C ALA A 199 -11.28 -31.53 0.16
N SER A 200 -10.66 -32.03 1.24
CA SER A 200 -9.29 -31.69 1.62
C SER A 200 -8.31 -32.23 0.59
N VAL A 201 -8.36 -33.51 0.22
CA VAL A 201 -7.45 -34.11 -0.77
C VAL A 201 -7.54 -33.41 -2.12
N ILE A 202 -8.76 -33.04 -2.58
CA ILE A 202 -8.93 -32.28 -3.81
C ILE A 202 -8.33 -30.88 -3.67
N CYS A 203 -8.65 -30.17 -2.59
CA CYS A 203 -8.12 -28.84 -2.35
C CYS A 203 -6.59 -28.84 -2.23
N TRP A 204 -6.02 -29.84 -1.55
CA TRP A 204 -4.58 -30.02 -1.35
C TRP A 204 -3.86 -30.49 -2.60
N GLY A 205 -4.45 -31.41 -3.36
CA GLY A 205 -3.91 -31.88 -4.63
C GLY A 205 -3.81 -30.72 -5.62
N ILE A 206 -4.89 -29.93 -5.74
CA ILE A 206 -4.90 -28.72 -6.56
C ILE A 206 -3.87 -27.71 -6.05
N LEU A 207 -3.85 -27.42 -4.75
CA LEU A 207 -2.91 -26.46 -4.18
C LEU A 207 -1.45 -26.90 -4.37
N ALA A 208 -1.14 -28.18 -4.17
CA ALA A 208 0.21 -28.72 -4.31
C ALA A 208 0.69 -28.74 -5.77
N LEU A 209 -0.15 -29.22 -6.69
CA LEU A 209 0.15 -29.20 -8.13
C LEU A 209 0.33 -27.77 -8.63
N TRP A 210 -0.52 -26.86 -8.18
CA TRP A 210 -0.50 -25.48 -8.63
C TRP A 210 0.65 -24.67 -8.01
N GLN A 211 0.99 -24.94 -6.74
CA GLN A 211 2.23 -24.46 -6.12
C GLN A 211 3.46 -25.00 -6.84
N MET A 212 3.47 -26.25 -7.31
CA MET A 212 4.60 -26.76 -8.09
C MET A 212 4.79 -25.99 -9.41
N SER A 213 3.70 -25.53 -10.03
CA SER A 213 3.72 -24.87 -11.35
C SER A 213 3.98 -23.36 -11.33
N TYR A 214 3.65 -22.61 -10.27
CA TYR A 214 3.72 -21.14 -10.26
C TYR A 214 4.69 -20.51 -9.22
N ARG A 215 5.38 -19.45 -9.65
CA ARG A 215 6.19 -18.54 -8.78
C ARG A 215 5.68 -17.09 -8.76
N SER A 216 4.52 -16.79 -9.35
CA SER A 216 3.97 -15.44 -9.46
C SER A 216 2.97 -15.11 -8.33
N VAL A 217 2.84 -13.82 -8.00
CA VAL A 217 1.88 -13.28 -7.00
C VAL A 217 0.42 -13.61 -7.35
N GLU A 218 0.09 -13.63 -8.65
CA GLU A 218 -1.24 -14.03 -9.14
C GLU A 218 -1.59 -15.48 -8.75
N GLY A 219 -0.57 -16.35 -8.73
CA GLY A 219 -0.67 -17.74 -8.26
C GLY A 219 -0.90 -17.87 -6.74
N GLU A 220 -0.69 -16.82 -5.95
CA GLU A 220 -1.02 -16.87 -4.51
C GLU A 220 -2.48 -16.51 -4.27
N LEU A 221 -3.00 -15.53 -5.01
CA LEU A 221 -4.39 -15.08 -4.88
C LEU A 221 -5.38 -16.19 -5.22
N ALA A 222 -5.20 -16.88 -6.35
CA ALA A 222 -6.12 -17.96 -6.69
C ALA A 222 -6.04 -19.17 -5.72
N ALA A 223 -4.94 -19.33 -4.96
CA ALA A 223 -4.77 -20.41 -3.96
C ALA A 223 -5.62 -20.10 -2.76
N ALA A 224 -5.53 -18.85 -2.32
CA ALA A 224 -6.39 -18.31 -1.29
C ALA A 224 -7.87 -18.45 -1.70
N LEU A 225 -8.23 -18.14 -2.96
CA LEU A 225 -9.61 -18.28 -3.45
C LEU A 225 -10.09 -19.73 -3.48
N VAL A 226 -9.27 -20.69 -3.95
CA VAL A 226 -9.61 -22.12 -3.93
C VAL A 226 -9.81 -22.61 -2.50
N GLY A 227 -8.91 -22.23 -1.60
CA GLY A 227 -8.99 -22.60 -0.20
C GLY A 227 -10.18 -21.97 0.53
N VAL A 228 -10.53 -20.73 0.21
CA VAL A 228 -11.78 -20.07 0.64
C VAL A 228 -13.00 -20.82 0.11
N GLY A 229 -12.98 -21.25 -1.16
CA GLY A 229 -14.00 -22.10 -1.76
C GLY A 229 -14.21 -23.40 -1.00
N ALA A 230 -13.12 -24.09 -0.66
CA ALA A 230 -13.17 -25.30 0.15
C ALA A 230 -13.73 -25.04 1.56
N ALA A 231 -13.35 -23.92 2.19
CA ALA A 231 -13.89 -23.52 3.49
C ALA A 231 -15.40 -23.24 3.45
N PHE A 232 -15.93 -22.64 2.37
CA PHE A 232 -17.38 -22.49 2.19
C PHE A 232 -18.09 -23.82 2.05
N LEU A 233 -17.57 -24.71 1.18
CA LEU A 233 -18.17 -26.01 0.96
C LEU A 233 -18.19 -26.82 2.26
N ALA A 234 -17.11 -26.77 3.03
CA ALA A 234 -17.04 -27.35 4.35
C ALA A 234 -18.07 -26.74 5.30
N GLY A 235 -18.16 -25.41 5.36
CA GLY A 235 -19.13 -24.68 6.18
C GLY A 235 -20.57 -25.05 5.86
N VAL A 236 -20.97 -24.97 4.60
CA VAL A 236 -22.33 -25.31 4.15
C VAL A 236 -22.64 -26.79 4.41
N ALA A 237 -21.66 -27.68 4.24
CA ALA A 237 -21.85 -29.11 4.48
C ALA A 237 -22.07 -29.46 5.96
N VAL A 238 -21.60 -28.63 6.92
CA VAL A 238 -21.75 -28.89 8.36
C VAL A 238 -23.21 -29.18 8.73
N PHE A 239 -24.13 -28.32 8.31
CA PHE A 239 -25.55 -28.43 8.63
C PHE A 239 -26.44 -28.57 7.39
N GLY A 240 -25.97 -28.17 6.20
CA GLY A 240 -26.75 -28.28 4.96
C GLY A 240 -27.10 -29.73 4.60
N GLY A 241 -26.31 -30.69 5.07
CA GLY A 241 -26.63 -32.12 5.09
C GLY A 241 -27.99 -32.41 5.71
N GLU A 242 -28.10 -32.07 6.98
CA GLU A 242 -29.20 -32.35 7.89
C GLU A 242 -30.41 -31.45 7.66
N THR A 243 -30.18 -30.21 7.23
CA THR A 243 -31.24 -29.26 6.86
C THR A 243 -31.96 -29.73 5.59
N ALA A 244 -31.22 -30.17 4.56
CA ALA A 244 -31.82 -30.63 3.30
C ALA A 244 -32.59 -31.95 3.49
N ALA A 245 -32.05 -32.87 4.30
CA ALA A 245 -32.68 -34.16 4.57
C ALA A 245 -33.80 -34.11 5.62
N GLY A 246 -33.97 -32.98 6.34
CA GLY A 246 -34.93 -32.87 7.44
C GLY A 246 -34.58 -33.71 8.67
N SER A 247 -33.37 -34.27 8.75
CA SER A 247 -32.97 -35.21 9.81
C SER A 247 -32.89 -34.56 11.19
N HIS A 248 -32.76 -33.24 11.27
CA HIS A 248 -32.79 -32.48 12.52
C HIS A 248 -34.10 -32.70 13.31
N ARG A 249 -35.24 -32.87 12.64
CA ARG A 249 -36.53 -33.18 13.29
C ARG A 249 -36.49 -34.51 14.04
N PHE A 250 -35.82 -35.50 13.47
CA PHE A 250 -35.60 -36.79 14.14
C PHE A 250 -34.75 -36.63 15.41
N LEU A 251 -33.76 -35.74 15.41
CA LEU A 251 -32.93 -35.45 16.59
C LEU A 251 -33.74 -34.77 17.70
N LEU A 252 -34.67 -33.90 17.31
CA LEU A 252 -35.60 -33.27 18.24
C LEU A 252 -36.53 -34.31 18.88
N HIS A 253 -37.06 -35.27 18.10
CA HIS A 253 -37.87 -36.38 18.63
C HIS A 253 -37.11 -37.29 19.60
N LEU A 254 -35.78 -37.38 19.47
CA LEU A 254 -34.92 -38.11 20.41
C LEU A 254 -34.56 -37.30 21.67
N GLY A 255 -35.14 -36.11 21.86
CA GLY A 255 -34.91 -35.25 23.03
C GLY A 255 -33.51 -34.66 23.10
N VAL A 256 -32.78 -34.60 21.98
CA VAL A 256 -31.42 -34.04 21.97
C VAL A 256 -31.50 -32.52 21.90
N SER A 257 -30.90 -31.84 22.87
CA SER A 257 -30.88 -30.37 22.89
C SER A 257 -29.98 -29.79 21.78
N PRO A 258 -30.30 -28.58 21.27
CA PRO A 258 -29.62 -27.98 20.12
C PRO A 258 -28.13 -27.66 20.39
N GLY A 259 -27.80 -27.25 21.61
CA GLY A 259 -26.43 -26.87 21.99
C GLY A 259 -25.39 -27.99 21.85
N PRO A 260 -25.65 -29.20 22.39
CA PRO A 260 -24.79 -30.37 22.20
C PRO A 260 -24.67 -30.84 20.76
N ILE A 261 -25.74 -30.81 19.96
CA ILE A 261 -25.68 -31.16 18.52
C ILE A 261 -24.73 -30.21 17.83
N TRP A 262 -24.98 -28.90 17.94
CA TRP A 262 -24.15 -27.88 17.34
C TRP A 262 -22.68 -28.02 17.75
N SER A 263 -22.38 -28.15 19.05
CA SER A 263 -20.99 -28.23 19.53
C SER A 263 -20.25 -29.47 19.04
N LYS A 264 -20.93 -30.62 18.95
CA LYS A 264 -20.31 -31.86 18.49
C LYS A 264 -20.05 -31.83 16.99
N THR A 265 -21.02 -31.39 16.20
CA THR A 265 -20.86 -31.24 14.75
C THR A 265 -19.75 -30.23 14.46
N MET A 266 -19.74 -29.08 15.15
CA MET A 266 -18.73 -28.05 14.92
C MET A 266 -17.32 -28.46 15.34
N ARG A 267 -17.15 -29.28 16.40
CA ARG A 267 -15.84 -29.81 16.79
C ARG A 267 -15.26 -30.75 15.73
N VAL A 268 -16.07 -31.62 15.13
CA VAL A 268 -15.60 -32.55 14.09
C VAL A 268 -15.07 -31.78 12.89
N TRP A 269 -15.82 -30.78 12.42
CA TRP A 269 -15.42 -29.93 11.29
C TRP A 269 -14.30 -28.95 11.62
N GLY A 270 -14.33 -28.36 12.82
CA GLY A 270 -13.30 -27.43 13.31
C GLY A 270 -11.94 -28.09 13.45
N ASN A 271 -11.88 -29.33 13.96
CA ASN A 271 -10.64 -30.10 14.02
C ASN A 271 -10.09 -30.40 12.62
N GLY A 272 -10.97 -30.75 11.68
CA GLY A 272 -10.58 -30.90 10.27
C GLY A 272 -9.95 -29.62 9.73
N LEU A 273 -10.64 -28.48 9.85
CA LEU A 273 -10.11 -27.20 9.39
C LEU A 273 -8.81 -26.78 10.08
N ALA A 274 -8.64 -27.05 11.37
CA ALA A 274 -7.41 -26.77 12.09
C ALA A 274 -6.23 -27.60 11.53
N VAL A 275 -6.44 -28.90 11.28
CA VAL A 275 -5.44 -29.75 10.62
C VAL A 275 -5.12 -29.22 9.23
N THR A 276 -6.14 -28.79 8.48
CA THR A 276 -5.95 -28.17 7.17
C THR A 276 -5.11 -26.89 7.25
N ALA A 277 -5.45 -25.98 8.15
CA ALA A 277 -4.71 -24.73 8.33
C ALA A 277 -3.25 -24.99 8.75
N LEU A 278 -3.00 -25.98 9.61
CA LEU A 278 -1.64 -26.38 10.01
C LEU A 278 -0.83 -26.94 8.84
N ILE A 279 -1.44 -27.78 7.99
CA ILE A 279 -0.79 -28.27 6.77
C ILE A 279 -0.48 -27.11 5.81
N MET A 280 -1.40 -26.14 5.66
CA MET A 280 -1.17 -24.94 4.85
C MET A 280 0.05 -24.17 5.34
N LEU A 281 0.07 -23.88 6.64
CA LEU A 281 1.16 -23.15 7.28
C LEU A 281 2.48 -23.90 7.16
N ALA A 282 2.48 -25.23 7.30
CA ALA A 282 3.66 -26.05 7.09
C ALA A 282 4.17 -25.97 5.64
N ILE A 283 3.30 -26.11 4.64
CA ILE A 283 3.66 -26.02 3.21
C ILE A 283 4.22 -24.63 2.87
N LEU A 284 3.55 -23.56 3.32
CA LEU A 284 4.00 -22.19 3.10
C LEU A 284 5.35 -21.92 3.79
N SER A 285 5.54 -22.45 5.00
CA SER A 285 6.80 -22.32 5.76
C SER A 285 7.96 -23.08 5.11
N ILE A 286 7.71 -24.28 4.58
CA ILE A 286 8.73 -25.12 3.92
C ILE A 286 9.12 -24.53 2.56
N ARG A 287 8.13 -24.12 1.76
CA ARG A 287 8.37 -23.70 0.38
C ARG A 287 9.12 -22.39 0.31
N TRP A 288 8.83 -21.48 1.24
CA TRP A 288 9.52 -20.22 1.33
C TRP A 288 10.13 -20.06 2.73
N PRO A 289 11.30 -20.67 2.99
CA PRO A 289 12.07 -20.39 4.20
C PRO A 289 12.40 -18.90 4.29
N GLY A 290 12.54 -18.28 3.12
CA GLY A 290 12.68 -16.86 2.94
C GLY A 290 11.37 -16.06 2.96
N TRP A 291 10.15 -16.61 3.04
CA TRP A 291 8.90 -15.81 3.16
C TRP A 291 8.88 -15.02 4.45
N TRP A 292 9.28 -15.67 5.53
CA TRP A 292 9.53 -15.03 6.82
C TRP A 292 10.55 -13.88 6.70
N ASN A 293 11.49 -13.98 5.74
CA ASN A 293 12.49 -12.98 5.41
C ASN A 293 12.18 -12.14 4.14
N ARG A 294 11.07 -12.38 3.41
CA ARG A 294 10.65 -11.76 2.13
C ARG A 294 9.34 -11.01 2.29
N LEU A 295 8.64 -11.23 3.41
CA LEU A 295 7.87 -10.19 4.09
C LEU A 295 8.78 -8.99 4.46
N ASP A 296 10.05 -8.97 4.06
CA ASP A 296 10.79 -7.78 3.63
C ASP A 296 10.10 -6.89 2.59
N SER A 297 9.14 -7.38 1.80
CA SER A 297 8.28 -6.51 0.98
C SER A 297 7.13 -5.93 1.82
N LEU A 298 6.72 -6.64 2.88
CA LEU A 298 6.13 -6.01 4.06
C LEU A 298 7.19 -5.28 4.93
N ARG A 299 8.50 -5.15 4.62
CA ARG A 299 9.37 -4.16 5.30
C ARG A 299 8.99 -2.74 4.94
N PHE A 300 8.18 -2.52 3.89
CA PHE A 300 7.46 -1.25 3.76
C PHE A 300 6.52 -1.02 4.97
N PHE A 301 6.05 -2.09 5.62
CA PHE A 301 5.25 -2.09 6.86
C PHE A 301 6.02 -2.58 8.13
N ALA A 302 7.21 -3.18 8.00
CA ALA A 302 7.97 -3.84 9.06
C ALA A 302 9.40 -3.29 9.25
N GLN A 303 9.81 -2.27 8.48
CA GLN A 303 10.87 -1.34 8.94
C GLN A 303 10.47 -0.60 10.23
N GLU A 304 9.19 -0.68 10.62
CA GLU A 304 8.54 -0.03 11.75
C GLU A 304 8.75 -0.66 13.13
N HIS A 305 9.40 -1.83 13.27
CA HIS A 305 9.68 -2.41 14.59
C HIS A 305 11.11 -2.97 14.66
N ARG A 306 12.07 -2.13 15.08
CA ARG A 306 13.48 -2.50 15.30
C ARG A 306 13.80 -3.04 16.70
N PHE A 307 12.81 -3.48 17.48
CA PHE A 307 13.06 -4.07 18.79
C PHE A 307 12.63 -5.55 18.85
N LEU A 308 13.62 -6.42 19.12
CA LEU A 308 13.55 -7.86 19.38
C LEU A 308 13.26 -8.79 18.18
N PRO A 309 13.60 -10.11 18.27
CA PRO A 309 13.41 -11.06 17.16
C PRO A 309 11.91 -11.34 16.92
N ILE A 310 11.28 -10.44 16.16
CA ILE A 310 9.86 -10.36 15.78
C ILE A 310 9.40 -11.46 14.81
N GLY A 311 10.21 -12.49 14.56
CA GLY A 311 9.79 -13.63 13.75
C GLY A 311 8.46 -14.21 14.22
N ILE A 312 8.25 -14.30 15.54
CA ILE A 312 7.04 -14.90 16.12
C ILE A 312 5.81 -13.98 16.02
N LEU A 313 5.91 -12.70 16.40
CA LEU A 313 4.76 -11.77 16.37
C LEU A 313 4.32 -11.43 14.94
N ALA A 314 5.27 -11.20 14.03
CA ALA A 314 4.95 -11.03 12.62
C ALA A 314 4.38 -12.33 12.02
N ALA A 315 4.87 -13.50 12.45
CA ALA A 315 4.28 -14.77 12.06
C ALA A 315 2.87 -14.97 12.59
N ILE A 316 2.60 -14.58 13.83
CA ILE A 316 1.25 -14.62 14.39
C ILE A 316 0.33 -13.68 13.59
N ALA A 317 0.80 -12.48 13.26
CA ALA A 317 0.04 -11.49 12.50
C ALA A 317 -0.27 -11.97 11.07
N SER A 318 0.70 -12.58 10.37
CA SER A 318 0.50 -13.16 9.04
C SER A 318 -0.38 -14.41 9.07
N VAL A 319 -0.25 -15.25 10.10
CA VAL A 319 -1.16 -16.38 10.36
C VAL A 319 -2.59 -15.87 10.48
N PHE A 320 -2.84 -14.79 11.23
CA PHE A 320 -4.19 -14.25 11.35
C PHE A 320 -4.74 -13.68 10.04
N ALA A 321 -3.90 -12.96 9.27
CA ALA A 321 -4.29 -12.44 7.96
C ALA A 321 -4.63 -13.55 6.97
N VAL A 322 -3.89 -14.67 7.00
CA VAL A 322 -4.14 -15.83 6.14
C VAL A 322 -5.31 -16.65 6.64
N VAL A 323 -5.43 -16.93 7.94
CA VAL A 323 -6.45 -17.83 8.50
C VAL A 323 -7.84 -17.18 8.54
N SER A 324 -7.93 -15.87 8.77
CA SER A 324 -9.22 -15.20 8.94
C SER A 324 -10.16 -15.32 7.72
N PRO A 325 -9.73 -15.10 6.47
CA PRO A 325 -10.59 -15.27 5.30
C PRO A 325 -11.25 -16.66 5.22
N PHE A 326 -10.52 -17.71 5.58
CA PHE A 326 -11.00 -19.09 5.61
C PHE A 326 -11.94 -19.34 6.77
N ALA A 327 -11.59 -18.86 7.96
CA ALA A 327 -12.44 -18.94 9.14
C ALA A 327 -13.79 -18.22 8.90
N ASN A 328 -13.76 -17.06 8.25
CA ASN A 328 -14.94 -16.32 7.83
C ASN A 328 -15.77 -17.12 6.82
N ALA A 329 -15.15 -17.65 5.76
CA ALA A 329 -15.85 -18.47 4.75
C ALA A 329 -16.54 -19.68 5.38
N PHE A 330 -15.86 -20.36 6.30
CA PHE A 330 -16.42 -21.48 7.05
C PHE A 330 -17.58 -21.06 7.96
N ALA A 331 -17.40 -20.03 8.78
CA ALA A 331 -18.42 -19.56 9.71
C ALA A 331 -19.69 -19.09 8.99
N ILE A 332 -19.52 -18.30 7.92
CA ILE A 332 -20.61 -17.84 7.06
C ILE A 332 -21.30 -19.03 6.39
N GLY A 333 -20.53 -19.97 5.84
CA GLY A 333 -21.06 -21.19 5.24
C GLY A 333 -21.88 -22.03 6.23
N ALA A 334 -21.40 -22.19 7.47
CA ALA A 334 -22.07 -22.95 8.51
C ALA A 334 -23.40 -22.32 8.91
N LEU A 335 -23.43 -20.99 9.12
CA LEU A 335 -24.68 -20.28 9.39
C LEU A 335 -25.64 -20.41 8.20
N ALA A 336 -25.18 -20.22 6.96
CA ALA A 336 -26.00 -20.34 5.77
C ALA A 336 -26.58 -21.76 5.59
N GLY A 337 -25.80 -22.81 5.90
CA GLY A 337 -26.25 -24.20 5.86
C GLY A 337 -27.34 -24.53 6.88
N MET A 338 -27.44 -23.78 7.99
CA MET A 338 -28.54 -23.88 8.95
C MET A 338 -29.77 -23.06 8.51
N VAL A 339 -29.56 -21.92 7.86
CA VAL A 339 -30.64 -20.99 7.50
C VAL A 339 -31.39 -21.46 6.25
N PHE A 340 -30.68 -21.93 5.23
CA PHE A 340 -31.27 -22.27 3.93
C PHE A 340 -31.35 -23.78 3.73
N ARG A 341 -32.57 -24.26 3.41
CA ARG A 341 -32.83 -25.69 3.16
C ARG A 341 -32.10 -26.25 1.94
N ARG A 342 -31.91 -25.42 0.90
CA ARG A 342 -31.22 -25.80 -0.33
C ARG A 342 -29.74 -25.46 -0.21
N ARG A 343 -28.87 -26.46 -0.37
CA ARG A 343 -27.42 -26.30 -0.22
C ARG A 343 -26.83 -25.31 -1.21
N ILE A 344 -27.31 -25.30 -2.45
CA ILE A 344 -26.87 -24.32 -3.46
C ILE A 344 -27.17 -22.89 -3.00
N THR A 345 -28.41 -22.66 -2.54
CA THR A 345 -28.84 -21.34 -2.05
C THR A 345 -28.01 -20.92 -0.84
N ALA A 346 -27.75 -21.84 0.10
CA ALA A 346 -26.85 -21.60 1.23
C ALA A 346 -25.45 -21.19 0.77
N GLY A 347 -24.86 -21.91 -0.18
CA GLY A 347 -23.53 -21.60 -0.72
C GLY A 347 -23.46 -20.26 -1.43
N MET A 348 -24.44 -19.95 -2.29
CA MET A 348 -24.48 -18.66 -2.99
C MET A 348 -24.60 -17.49 -2.01
N ILE A 349 -25.50 -17.60 -1.03
CA ILE A 349 -25.68 -16.55 -0.04
C ILE A 349 -24.44 -16.41 0.83
N ALA A 350 -23.78 -17.52 1.18
CA ALA A 350 -22.52 -17.49 1.92
C ALA A 350 -21.42 -16.74 1.17
N VAL A 351 -21.26 -17.00 -0.13
CA VAL A 351 -20.29 -16.29 -0.98
C VAL A 351 -20.61 -14.79 -1.05
N LEU A 352 -21.88 -14.42 -1.26
CA LEU A 352 -22.29 -13.02 -1.32
C LEU A 352 -21.99 -12.27 0.00
N ILE A 353 -22.32 -12.88 1.14
CA ILE A 353 -22.04 -12.30 2.47
C ILE A 353 -20.53 -12.13 2.68
N TRP A 354 -19.72 -13.13 2.32
CA TRP A 354 -18.27 -13.06 2.48
C TRP A 354 -17.63 -12.01 1.57
N VAL A 355 -18.04 -11.92 0.30
CA VAL A 355 -17.55 -10.89 -0.63
C VAL A 355 -17.90 -9.50 -0.13
N SER A 356 -19.00 -9.35 0.61
CA SER A 356 -19.39 -8.07 1.21
C SER A 356 -18.58 -7.72 2.47
N ILE A 357 -18.14 -8.71 3.24
CA ILE A 357 -17.51 -8.50 4.57
C ILE A 357 -15.97 -8.57 4.51
N VAL A 358 -15.42 -9.61 3.88
CA VAL A 358 -13.99 -9.93 3.99
C VAL A 358 -13.09 -8.93 3.27
N PRO A 359 -13.40 -8.46 2.05
CA PRO A 359 -12.60 -7.41 1.42
C PRO A 359 -12.52 -6.14 2.27
N LEU A 360 -13.62 -5.74 2.92
CA LEU A 360 -13.62 -4.59 3.84
C LEU A 360 -12.72 -4.85 5.05
N GLN A 361 -12.82 -6.03 5.68
CA GLN A 361 -12.00 -6.38 6.85
C GLN A 361 -10.51 -6.49 6.52
N VAL A 362 -10.18 -7.17 5.43
CA VAL A 362 -8.80 -7.31 4.95
C VAL A 362 -8.24 -5.93 4.59
N SER A 363 -9.02 -5.07 3.94
CA SER A 363 -8.60 -3.69 3.65
C SER A 363 -8.35 -2.88 4.92
N LEU A 364 -9.24 -2.97 5.93
CA LEU A 364 -9.02 -2.34 7.24
C LEU A 364 -7.74 -2.86 7.92
N ALA A 365 -7.45 -4.16 7.82
CA ALA A 365 -6.24 -4.73 8.40
C ALA A 365 -4.97 -4.28 7.65
N ILE A 366 -5.02 -4.25 6.32
CA ILE A 366 -3.93 -3.77 5.46
C ILE A 366 -3.61 -2.31 5.76
N LEU A 367 -4.65 -1.49 5.98
CA LEU A 367 -4.51 -0.08 6.35
C LEU A 367 -4.08 0.13 7.81
N GLY A 368 -3.84 -0.95 8.59
CA GLY A 368 -3.51 -0.86 10.02
C GLY A 368 -4.66 -0.30 10.89
N LEU A 369 -5.88 -0.25 10.34
CA LEU A 369 -7.04 0.31 11.01
C LEU A 369 -7.58 -0.65 12.08
N ILE A 370 -7.57 -1.96 11.80
CA ILE A 370 -7.86 -3.02 12.78
C ILE A 370 -6.61 -3.89 13.02
N PRO A 371 -6.35 -4.33 14.26
CA PRO A 371 -5.29 -5.28 14.51
C PRO A 371 -5.61 -6.60 13.80
N HIS A 372 -4.60 -7.33 13.31
CA HIS A 372 -4.83 -8.54 12.53
C HIS A 372 -5.57 -9.64 13.32
N TRP A 373 -5.38 -9.73 14.64
CA TRP A 373 -6.17 -10.64 15.48
C TRP A 373 -7.68 -10.26 15.50
N GLY A 374 -8.00 -8.99 15.31
CA GLY A 374 -9.38 -8.49 15.23
C GLY A 374 -10.15 -9.08 14.04
N LEU A 375 -9.44 -9.56 13.02
CA LEU A 375 -10.03 -10.29 11.88
C LEU A 375 -10.70 -11.61 12.31
N LEU A 376 -10.39 -12.15 13.49
CA LEU A 376 -11.03 -13.35 14.04
C LEU A 376 -12.33 -13.07 14.81
N LEU A 377 -12.62 -11.81 15.16
CA LEU A 377 -13.85 -11.46 15.86
C LEU A 377 -15.08 -11.78 15.01
N THR A 378 -15.01 -11.55 13.70
CA THR A 378 -16.09 -11.83 12.75
C THR A 378 -16.47 -13.31 12.70
N PRO A 379 -15.56 -14.26 12.40
CA PRO A 379 -15.92 -15.67 12.38
C PRO A 379 -16.37 -16.16 13.76
N MET A 380 -15.75 -15.71 14.86
CA MET A 380 -16.19 -16.06 16.22
C MET A 380 -17.62 -15.61 16.48
N THR A 381 -17.98 -14.42 16.04
CA THR A 381 -19.33 -13.85 16.20
C THR A 381 -20.35 -14.59 15.37
N ILE A 382 -20.03 -14.89 14.10
CA ILE A 382 -20.93 -15.65 13.21
C ILE A 382 -21.13 -17.07 13.76
N LEU A 383 -20.09 -17.69 14.32
CA LEU A 383 -20.23 -18.97 15.02
C LEU A 383 -21.09 -18.85 16.28
N GLY A 384 -20.94 -17.78 17.06
CA GLY A 384 -21.79 -17.48 18.21
C GLY A 384 -23.26 -17.31 17.80
N ILE A 385 -23.53 -16.60 16.71
CA ILE A 385 -24.87 -16.46 16.12
C ILE A 385 -25.39 -17.82 15.66
N SER A 386 -24.57 -18.63 14.99
CA SER A 386 -24.98 -19.98 14.55
C SER A 386 -25.35 -20.88 15.74
N ARG A 387 -24.65 -20.72 16.87
CA ARG A 387 -24.96 -21.43 18.12
C ARG A 387 -26.28 -20.95 18.74
N ALA A 388 -26.53 -19.64 18.78
CA ALA A 388 -27.79 -19.08 19.25
C ALA A 388 -28.97 -19.47 18.34
N TRP A 389 -28.72 -19.60 17.03
CA TRP A 389 -29.68 -20.02 16.02
C TRP A 389 -30.00 -21.51 16.05
N ALA A 390 -29.17 -22.34 16.70
CA ALA A 390 -29.33 -23.79 16.69
C ALA A 390 -30.70 -24.28 17.22
N GLY A 391 -31.31 -23.56 18.17
CA GLY A 391 -32.66 -23.89 18.64
C GLY A 391 -33.73 -23.67 17.57
N ASP A 392 -33.72 -22.51 16.91
CA ASP A 392 -34.68 -22.19 15.84
C ASP A 392 -34.50 -23.04 14.58
N TRP A 393 -33.26 -23.46 14.31
CA TRP A 393 -32.97 -24.44 13.28
C TRP A 393 -33.51 -25.83 13.64
N LEU A 394 -33.31 -26.30 14.88
CA LEU A 394 -33.76 -27.62 15.32
C LEU A 394 -35.29 -27.73 15.39
N ASP A 395 -35.95 -26.67 15.86
CA ASP A 395 -37.41 -26.59 15.95
C ASP A 395 -38.11 -26.41 14.58
N ASP A 396 -37.35 -26.08 13.53
CA ASP A 396 -37.83 -25.78 12.17
C ASP A 396 -39.08 -24.88 12.13
N ARG A 397 -39.13 -23.89 13.04
CA ARG A 397 -40.30 -23.01 13.19
C ARG A 397 -40.57 -22.30 11.88
N THR A 398 -41.79 -22.41 11.39
CA THR A 398 -42.29 -21.64 10.26
C THR A 398 -42.72 -20.25 10.74
N GLY A 399 -42.59 -19.24 9.90
CA GLY A 399 -43.09 -17.89 10.16
C GLY A 399 -42.04 -16.79 10.34
N PRO A 400 -42.48 -15.51 10.34
CA PRO A 400 -41.60 -14.35 10.31
C PRO A 400 -40.80 -14.14 11.61
N ALA A 401 -41.32 -14.60 12.76
CA ALA A 401 -40.65 -14.45 14.06
C ALA A 401 -39.27 -15.14 14.14
N ARG A 402 -39.08 -16.21 13.36
CA ARG A 402 -37.77 -16.85 13.20
C ARG A 402 -36.78 -15.91 12.51
N TRP A 403 -37.18 -15.31 11.40
CA TRP A 403 -36.34 -14.37 10.65
C TRP A 403 -36.04 -13.10 11.44
N LEU A 404 -37.01 -12.57 12.19
CA LEU A 404 -36.79 -11.42 13.08
C LEU A 404 -35.73 -11.70 14.15
N ARG A 405 -35.69 -12.91 14.71
CA ARG A 405 -34.65 -13.30 15.68
C ARG A 405 -33.27 -13.40 15.04
N LEU A 406 -33.17 -13.98 13.84
CA LEU A 406 -31.90 -14.00 13.09
C LEU A 406 -31.41 -12.59 12.78
N VAL A 407 -32.30 -11.71 12.31
CA VAL A 407 -32.00 -10.30 12.07
C VAL A 407 -31.55 -9.63 13.36
N GLY A 408 -32.20 -9.90 14.50
CA GLY A 408 -31.78 -9.40 15.80
C GLY A 408 -30.36 -9.87 16.18
N TYR A 409 -30.05 -11.16 16.02
CA TYR A 409 -28.71 -11.70 16.29
C TYR A 409 -27.63 -11.09 15.39
N LEU A 410 -27.96 -10.76 14.13
CA LEU A 410 -27.04 -10.11 13.19
C LEU A 410 -26.91 -8.60 13.45
N ALA A 411 -27.99 -7.93 13.83
CA ALA A 411 -28.03 -6.49 14.05
C ALA A 411 -27.15 -6.06 15.23
N VAL A 412 -27.12 -6.85 16.33
CA VAL A 412 -26.31 -6.54 17.51
C VAL A 412 -24.82 -6.36 17.15
N PRO A 413 -24.10 -7.35 16.57
CA PRO A 413 -22.70 -7.16 16.22
C PRO A 413 -22.49 -6.16 15.08
N LEU A 414 -23.46 -6.02 14.16
CA LEU A 414 -23.40 -5.02 13.09
C LEU A 414 -23.44 -3.58 13.63
N VAL A 415 -23.99 -3.36 14.83
CA VAL A 415 -23.97 -2.05 15.51
C VAL A 415 -22.82 -1.98 16.52
N VAL A 416 -22.66 -2.99 17.37
CA VAL A 416 -21.68 -3.00 18.47
C VAL A 416 -20.25 -2.94 17.93
N PHE A 417 -19.91 -3.67 16.87
CA PHE A 417 -18.53 -3.66 16.35
C PHE A 417 -18.13 -2.33 15.73
N PRO A 418 -18.91 -1.70 14.83
CA PRO A 418 -18.60 -0.37 14.35
C PRO A 418 -18.57 0.67 15.47
N VAL A 419 -19.51 0.65 16.42
CA VAL A 419 -19.52 1.61 17.54
C VAL A 419 -18.30 1.42 18.45
N ALA A 420 -17.97 0.19 18.85
CA ALA A 420 -16.79 -0.10 19.66
C ALA A 420 -15.50 0.23 18.93
N TYR A 421 -15.44 -0.03 17.61
CA TYR A 421 -14.32 0.32 16.76
C TYR A 421 -14.16 1.84 16.65
N ILE A 422 -15.22 2.57 16.30
CA ILE A 422 -15.20 4.04 16.24
C ILE A 422 -14.81 4.60 17.60
N ALA A 423 -15.33 4.03 18.69
CA ALA A 423 -14.99 4.46 20.04
C ALA A 423 -13.51 4.27 20.35
N TYR A 424 -12.98 3.08 20.09
CA TYR A 424 -11.57 2.77 20.26
C TYR A 424 -10.68 3.71 19.42
N ARG A 425 -11.06 4.00 18.17
CA ARG A 425 -10.30 4.88 17.28
C ARG A 425 -10.40 6.35 17.71
N ALA A 426 -11.59 6.84 18.06
CA ALA A 426 -11.85 8.23 18.40
C ALA A 426 -11.29 8.64 19.77
N TRP A 427 -11.27 7.71 20.75
CA TRP A 427 -10.80 8.00 22.11
C TRP A 427 -9.46 7.32 22.47
N GLY A 428 -8.91 6.49 21.60
CA GLY A 428 -7.63 5.82 21.83
C GLY A 428 -6.40 6.74 21.79
N VAL A 429 -6.54 7.96 21.26
CA VAL A 429 -5.46 8.97 21.26
C VAL A 429 -5.86 10.12 22.18
N PRO A 430 -5.13 10.37 23.28
CA PRO A 430 -5.39 11.51 24.14
C PRO A 430 -5.15 12.81 23.36
N ASP A 431 -6.03 13.80 23.52
CA ASP A 431 -5.83 15.12 22.92
C ASP A 431 -4.76 15.87 23.73
N PRO A 432 -3.58 16.17 23.16
CA PRO A 432 -2.56 16.96 23.85
C PRO A 432 -2.97 18.44 23.97
N GLY A 433 -4.13 18.84 23.46
CA GLY A 433 -4.56 20.23 23.30
C GLY A 433 -3.93 20.88 22.08
N PRO A 434 -4.41 22.06 21.66
CA PRO A 434 -3.89 22.75 20.48
C PRO A 434 -2.39 23.00 20.61
N VAL A 435 -1.67 22.91 19.50
CA VAL A 435 -0.31 23.45 19.43
C VAL A 435 -0.46 24.95 19.63
N LEU A 436 -0.05 25.46 20.80
CA LEU A 436 0.03 26.89 21.07
C LEU A 436 1.17 27.45 20.21
N VAL A 437 0.93 27.54 18.91
CA VAL A 437 1.64 28.49 18.07
C VAL A 437 1.13 29.82 18.60
N ALA A 438 2.02 30.64 19.15
CA ALA A 438 1.70 32.02 19.53
C ALA A 438 1.12 32.68 18.26
N THR A 439 -0.19 32.60 18.12
CA THR A 439 -0.94 32.89 16.90
C THR A 439 -1.24 34.37 16.92
N ARG A 440 -0.17 35.14 16.98
CA ARG A 440 -0.05 36.20 16.01
C ARG A 440 0.93 35.64 14.99
N MET A 441 0.40 34.89 14.01
CA MET A 441 0.81 35.26 12.65
C MET A 441 0.51 36.74 12.64
N PRO A 442 1.53 37.61 12.69
CA PRO A 442 1.19 39.00 12.66
C PRO A 442 0.45 39.13 11.33
N ALA A 443 -0.82 39.52 11.40
CA ALA A 443 -1.50 40.12 10.26
C ALA A 443 -0.82 41.46 9.91
N GLU A 444 0.43 41.68 10.35
CA GLU A 444 1.37 42.59 9.71
C GLU A 444 1.33 42.24 8.23
N SER A 445 0.72 43.17 7.52
CA SER A 445 0.95 43.42 6.12
C SER A 445 2.35 42.93 5.75
N ALA A 446 2.42 41.98 4.82
CA ALA A 446 3.68 41.61 4.19
C ALA A 446 4.51 42.88 3.97
N PRO A 447 5.83 42.86 4.24
CA PRO A 447 6.67 44.04 4.14
C PRO A 447 6.34 44.80 2.85
N PRO A 448 6.15 46.13 2.91
CA PRO A 448 5.82 46.90 1.72
C PRO A 448 6.82 46.55 0.61
N GLY A 449 6.32 46.08 -0.54
CA GLY A 449 7.13 45.60 -1.65
C GLY A 449 7.13 44.08 -1.89
N SER A 450 6.63 43.23 -0.98
CA SER A 450 6.61 41.77 -1.20
C SER A 450 5.85 41.33 -2.46
N ASP A 451 4.79 42.03 -2.85
CA ASP A 451 4.07 41.75 -4.11
C ASP A 451 4.91 42.12 -5.35
N THR A 452 5.74 43.15 -5.23
CA THR A 452 6.66 43.57 -6.31
C THR A 452 7.79 42.58 -6.51
N THR A 453 8.29 41.93 -5.45
CA THR A 453 9.33 40.90 -5.55
C THR A 453 8.88 39.71 -6.38
N ALA A 454 7.68 39.18 -6.11
CA ALA A 454 7.12 38.06 -6.87
C ALA A 454 6.91 38.42 -8.34
N ALA A 455 6.38 39.62 -8.62
CA ALA A 455 6.21 40.11 -9.98
C ALA A 455 7.54 40.27 -10.73
N THR A 456 8.58 40.75 -10.04
CA THR A 456 9.94 40.88 -10.60
C THR A 456 10.53 39.52 -10.96
N TYR A 457 10.46 38.53 -10.07
CA TYR A 457 10.95 37.18 -10.38
C TYR A 457 10.21 36.54 -11.55
N ARG A 458 8.89 36.68 -11.60
CA ARG A 458 8.09 36.18 -12.73
C ARG A 458 8.44 36.83 -14.05
N ARG A 459 8.71 38.14 -14.02
CA ARG A 459 9.13 38.90 -15.20
C ARG A 459 10.51 38.42 -15.67
N LEU A 460 11.48 38.31 -14.76
CA LEU A 460 12.83 37.84 -15.08
C LEU A 460 12.80 36.40 -15.62
N ASP A 461 12.03 35.49 -15.00
CA ASP A 461 11.87 34.11 -15.50
C ASP A 461 11.33 34.09 -16.93
N LYS A 462 10.33 34.92 -17.26
CA LYS A 462 9.81 35.03 -18.63
C LYS A 462 10.83 35.58 -19.62
N GLU A 463 11.58 36.61 -19.25
CA GLU A 463 12.61 37.20 -20.11
C GLU A 463 13.73 36.18 -20.38
N ILE A 464 14.14 35.41 -19.36
CA ILE A 464 15.14 34.35 -19.51
C ILE A 464 14.60 33.17 -20.33
N LEU A 465 13.33 32.81 -20.17
CA LEU A 465 12.69 31.79 -20.99
C LEU A 465 12.66 32.18 -22.47
N ALA A 466 12.54 33.47 -22.79
CA ALA A 466 12.62 33.97 -24.16
C ALA A 466 14.04 33.82 -24.77
N LEU A 467 15.10 33.89 -23.98
CA LEU A 467 16.49 33.73 -24.45
C LEU A 467 16.82 32.31 -24.94
N GLY A 468 16.09 31.31 -24.45
CA GLY A 468 16.34 29.90 -24.78
C GLY A 468 15.98 29.50 -26.22
N GLY A 469 15.40 30.40 -27.04
CA GLY A 469 15.02 30.14 -28.44
C GLY A 469 14.00 29.00 -28.63
N ALA A 470 13.42 28.50 -27.54
CA ALA A 470 12.46 27.40 -27.57
C ALA A 470 11.04 27.98 -27.50
N ASP A 471 10.43 28.19 -28.66
CA ASP A 471 9.01 28.56 -28.79
C ASP A 471 8.05 27.51 -28.17
N SER A 472 8.56 26.38 -27.67
CA SER A 472 7.78 25.31 -27.06
C SER A 472 7.99 25.23 -25.54
N PRO A 473 6.96 25.60 -24.74
CA PRO A 473 6.88 25.32 -23.30
C PRO A 473 7.08 23.84 -22.93
N ALA A 474 7.06 22.91 -23.89
CA ALA A 474 7.29 21.48 -23.66
C ALA A 474 8.77 21.11 -23.51
N ALA A 475 9.67 21.73 -24.27
CA ALA A 475 11.11 21.48 -24.15
C ALA A 475 11.64 21.93 -22.78
N TYR A 476 11.16 23.09 -22.31
CA TYR A 476 11.50 23.61 -21.00
C TYR A 476 10.75 22.91 -19.85
N ARG A 477 9.48 22.48 -20.02
CA ARG A 477 8.84 21.58 -19.03
C ARG A 477 9.60 20.26 -18.89
N ARG A 478 10.27 19.80 -19.94
CA ARG A 478 11.18 18.63 -19.88
C ARG A 478 12.41 18.94 -19.04
N LEU A 479 13.06 20.09 -19.26
CA LEU A 479 14.20 20.56 -18.45
C LEU A 479 13.82 20.78 -16.98
N GLY A 480 12.68 21.41 -16.71
CA GLY A 480 12.14 21.62 -15.38
C GLY A 480 11.79 20.31 -14.67
N LYS A 481 11.18 19.34 -15.38
CA LYS A 481 10.97 17.97 -14.87
C LYS A 481 12.29 17.27 -14.60
N GLU A 482 13.32 17.47 -15.43
CA GLU A 482 14.65 16.90 -15.21
C GLU A 482 15.35 17.52 -13.99
N ILE A 483 15.28 18.84 -13.81
CA ILE A 483 15.83 19.56 -12.64
C ILE A 483 15.09 19.16 -11.36
N LEU A 484 13.76 19.09 -11.37
CA LEU A 484 12.96 18.65 -10.22
C LEU A 484 13.13 17.14 -9.93
N ALA A 485 13.35 16.32 -10.96
CA ALA A 485 13.66 14.90 -10.80
C ALA A 485 15.04 14.64 -10.17
N VAL A 486 15.94 15.64 -10.12
CA VAL A 486 17.20 15.57 -9.35
C VAL A 486 16.94 15.56 -7.84
N GLY A 487 15.83 16.13 -7.37
CA GLY A 487 15.41 16.09 -5.96
C GLY A 487 14.57 14.87 -5.58
N GLY A 488 13.94 14.20 -6.56
CA GLY A 488 13.15 13.00 -6.36
C GLY A 488 14.00 11.73 -6.39
N THR A 489 13.60 10.70 -5.65
CA THR A 489 14.19 9.35 -5.72
C THR A 489 13.92 8.72 -7.09
N ALA A 490 14.64 9.17 -8.11
CA ALA A 490 14.56 8.61 -9.46
C ALA A 490 14.97 7.13 -9.41
N GLY A 491 14.06 6.26 -9.84
CA GLY A 491 14.24 4.81 -9.93
C GLY A 491 15.50 4.42 -10.72
N LYS A 492 15.96 3.18 -10.49
CA LYS A 492 17.23 2.63 -10.99
C LYS A 492 17.44 2.71 -12.52
N ASP A 493 16.40 3.02 -13.30
CA ASP A 493 16.45 2.98 -14.76
C ASP A 493 16.71 4.35 -15.41
N ALA A 494 16.80 5.44 -14.63
CA ALA A 494 17.08 6.79 -15.15
C ALA A 494 18.54 6.99 -15.61
N GLY A 495 19.40 5.97 -15.54
CA GLY A 495 20.81 6.04 -15.95
C GLY A 495 21.06 6.08 -17.46
N ALA A 496 20.04 5.88 -18.30
CA ALA A 496 20.20 5.75 -19.75
C ALA A 496 19.57 6.88 -20.59
N ILE A 497 18.85 7.83 -19.96
CA ILE A 497 18.36 9.01 -20.69
C ILE A 497 19.47 10.07 -20.59
N GLY A 498 20.30 10.13 -21.62
CA GLY A 498 21.35 11.13 -21.76
C GLY A 498 20.74 12.52 -21.58
N ARG A 499 21.10 13.19 -20.48
CA ARG A 499 20.80 14.60 -20.27
C ARG A 499 21.34 15.34 -21.49
N PRO A 500 20.54 16.12 -22.24
CA PRO A 500 21.11 16.97 -23.26
C PRO A 500 22.07 17.92 -22.56
N ALA A 501 23.36 17.81 -22.86
CA ALA A 501 24.36 18.73 -22.34
C ALA A 501 23.96 20.13 -22.82
N LEU A 502 23.50 20.97 -21.89
CA LEU A 502 23.23 22.36 -22.19
C LEU A 502 24.54 22.94 -22.76
N ASN A 503 24.49 23.52 -23.96
CA ASN A 503 25.68 24.09 -24.59
C ASN A 503 26.08 25.34 -23.78
N PHE A 504 26.98 25.14 -22.82
CA PHE A 504 27.43 26.14 -21.88
C PHE A 504 27.96 27.40 -22.57
N ASP A 505 28.68 27.23 -23.68
CA ASP A 505 29.29 28.35 -24.39
C ASP A 505 28.22 29.24 -25.04
N LEU A 506 27.16 28.63 -25.59
CA LEU A 506 26.03 29.36 -26.17
C LEU A 506 25.23 30.10 -25.09
N PHE A 507 25.03 29.46 -23.95
CA PHE A 507 24.34 30.04 -22.81
C PHE A 507 25.14 31.17 -22.16
N GLU A 508 26.46 31.01 -22.03
CA GLU A 508 27.36 32.05 -21.53
C GLU A 508 27.39 33.27 -22.47
N THR A 509 27.35 33.04 -23.79
CA THR A 509 27.27 34.11 -24.78
C THR A 509 25.98 34.90 -24.64
N ALA A 510 24.83 34.21 -24.55
CA ALA A 510 23.54 34.85 -24.30
C ALA A 510 23.55 35.64 -22.97
N LEU A 511 24.10 35.08 -21.90
CA LEU A 511 24.22 35.78 -20.61
C LEU A 511 25.11 37.03 -20.68
N LYS A 512 26.16 37.03 -21.50
CA LYS A 512 27.01 38.23 -21.71
C LYS A 512 26.25 39.34 -22.42
N GLU A 513 25.42 38.99 -23.40
CA GLU A 513 24.57 39.95 -24.13
C GLU A 513 23.49 40.56 -23.22
N HIS A 514 23.12 39.86 -22.16
CA HIS A 514 22.06 40.24 -21.21
C HIS A 514 22.58 40.50 -19.78
N ARG A 515 23.70 41.22 -19.64
CA ARG A 515 24.24 41.63 -18.32
C ARG A 515 23.22 42.38 -17.47
N ASP A 516 22.37 43.17 -18.10
CA ASP A 516 21.30 43.91 -17.45
C ASP A 516 20.29 43.00 -16.73
N LEU A 517 20.07 41.77 -17.22
CA LEU A 517 19.22 40.78 -16.55
C LEU A 517 19.87 40.25 -15.26
N ILE A 518 21.18 40.01 -15.26
CA ILE A 518 21.91 39.57 -14.06
C ILE A 518 21.89 40.69 -13.00
N ASP A 519 22.14 41.94 -13.40
CA ASP A 519 22.07 43.10 -12.49
C ASP A 519 20.66 43.28 -11.91
N GLN A 520 19.62 43.10 -12.73
CA GLN A 520 18.22 43.12 -12.27
C GLN A 520 17.92 41.96 -11.31
N LEU A 521 18.46 40.77 -11.58
CA LEU A 521 18.29 39.61 -10.72
C LEU A 521 18.97 39.82 -9.36
N HIS A 522 20.19 40.36 -9.33
CA HIS A 522 20.88 40.74 -8.09
C HIS A 522 20.05 41.73 -7.28
N LYS A 523 19.54 42.80 -7.91
CA LYS A 523 18.64 43.77 -7.27
C LYS A 523 17.36 43.10 -6.73
N ALA A 524 16.79 42.15 -7.46
CA ALA A 524 15.63 41.40 -7.01
C ALA A 524 15.93 40.58 -5.73
N THR A 525 17.14 40.05 -5.58
CA THR A 525 17.56 39.32 -4.37
C THR A 525 17.71 40.20 -3.13
N GLU A 526 17.77 41.52 -3.30
CA GLU A 526 17.87 42.50 -2.20
C GLU A 526 16.50 42.99 -1.72
N LEU A 527 15.44 42.68 -2.48
CA LEU A 527 14.06 42.99 -2.10
C LEU A 527 13.59 42.14 -0.91
N PRO A 528 12.53 42.57 -0.18
CA PRO A 528 11.93 41.72 0.84
C PRO A 528 11.38 40.41 0.22
N PRO A 529 11.24 39.34 1.03
CA PRO A 529 10.68 38.07 0.56
C PRO A 529 9.32 38.24 -0.15
N PRO A 530 9.06 37.49 -1.24
CA PRO A 530 7.79 37.56 -1.94
C PRO A 530 6.64 37.12 -1.04
N LYS A 531 5.46 37.71 -1.26
CA LYS A 531 4.24 37.30 -0.58
C LYS A 531 3.79 35.98 -1.18
N SER A 532 4.06 34.87 -0.51
CA SER A 532 3.62 33.55 -0.95
C SER A 532 2.12 33.37 -0.67
N VAL A 533 1.37 32.93 -1.67
CA VAL A 533 -0.02 32.48 -1.47
C VAL A 533 0.07 31.05 -0.96
N ILE A 534 0.15 30.90 0.36
CA ILE A 534 0.26 29.57 0.98
C ILE A 534 -1.10 28.87 0.83
N GLN A 535 -1.18 27.94 -0.12
CA GLN A 535 -2.28 26.98 -0.16
C GLN A 535 -1.98 25.83 0.83
N PRO A 536 -2.97 25.36 1.59
CA PRO A 536 -2.82 24.19 2.46
C PRO A 536 -2.74 22.93 1.60
N LEU A 537 -1.53 22.52 1.19
CA LEU A 537 -1.31 21.21 0.55
C LEU A 537 -0.18 20.44 1.23
N PHE A 538 -0.42 19.14 1.44
CA PHE A 538 0.34 18.28 2.37
C PHE A 538 1.42 17.43 1.72
N LEU A 539 1.58 17.48 0.39
CA LEU A 539 2.44 16.53 -0.29
C LEU A 539 3.55 17.17 -1.11
N VAL A 540 4.71 16.51 -1.02
CA VAL A 540 5.84 16.58 -1.96
C VAL A 540 5.32 16.18 -3.34
N GLY A 541 4.89 17.16 -4.14
CA GLY A 541 4.32 16.94 -5.46
C GLY A 541 3.13 17.83 -5.82
N ALA A 542 2.59 18.61 -4.88
CA ALA A 542 1.67 19.68 -5.20
C ALA A 542 2.35 20.71 -6.13
N ILE A 543 1.57 21.27 -7.05
CA ILE A 543 2.03 22.29 -8.00
C ILE A 543 2.67 23.40 -7.17
N PRO A 544 3.98 23.64 -7.31
CA PRO A 544 4.67 24.69 -6.57
C PRO A 544 3.93 26.00 -6.78
N ASP A 545 3.90 26.88 -5.79
CA ASP A 545 3.63 28.30 -6.08
C ASP A 545 4.58 28.65 -7.23
N SER A 546 4.03 29.15 -8.35
CA SER A 546 4.80 29.36 -9.58
C SER A 546 6.04 30.20 -9.29
N THR A 547 5.91 31.13 -8.33
CA THR A 547 6.98 31.99 -7.84
C THR A 547 8.17 31.21 -7.28
N SER A 548 7.93 30.15 -6.52
CA SER A 548 9.01 29.32 -5.95
C SER A 548 9.77 28.55 -7.03
N GLU A 549 9.04 28.06 -8.03
CA GLU A 549 9.60 27.40 -9.20
C GLU A 549 10.45 28.35 -10.06
N GLU A 550 9.92 29.56 -10.30
CA GLU A 550 10.61 30.66 -10.99
C GLU A 550 11.93 30.99 -10.26
N MET A 551 11.90 31.18 -8.94
CA MET A 551 13.09 31.48 -8.14
C MET A 551 14.15 30.37 -8.18
N ILE A 552 13.76 29.09 -8.15
CA ILE A 552 14.72 27.97 -8.26
C ILE A 552 15.41 27.97 -9.63
N ARG A 553 14.68 28.24 -10.72
CA ARG A 553 15.24 28.34 -12.07
C ARG A 553 16.24 29.49 -12.16
N LEU A 554 15.89 30.64 -11.58
CA LEU A 554 16.76 31.82 -11.55
C LEU A 554 18.01 31.61 -10.68
N ALA A 555 17.89 30.88 -9.56
CA ALA A 555 19.05 30.48 -8.78
C ALA A 555 20.00 29.56 -9.57
N TRP A 556 19.45 28.62 -10.33
CA TRP A 556 20.24 27.77 -11.22
C TRP A 556 20.95 28.57 -12.32
N LEU A 557 20.31 29.62 -12.86
CA LEU A 557 20.93 30.55 -13.79
C LEU A 557 22.17 31.24 -13.18
N LEU A 558 22.02 31.78 -11.96
CA LEU A 558 23.13 32.37 -11.20
C LEU A 558 24.25 31.36 -10.95
N GLU A 559 23.91 30.08 -10.69
CA GLU A 559 24.92 29.03 -10.57
C GLU A 559 25.74 28.89 -11.87
N GLN A 560 25.08 28.87 -13.03
CA GLN A 560 25.78 28.73 -14.31
C GLN A 560 26.64 29.96 -14.62
N HIS A 561 26.11 31.17 -14.38
CA HIS A 561 26.85 32.41 -14.59
C HIS A 561 28.08 32.49 -13.67
N GLY A 562 27.91 32.18 -12.37
CA GLY A 562 28.98 32.17 -11.39
C GLY A 562 30.08 31.15 -11.73
N ARG A 563 29.73 29.97 -12.26
CA ARG A 563 30.72 29.01 -12.79
C ARG A 563 31.52 29.60 -13.97
N GLY A 564 30.87 30.33 -14.86
CA GLY A 564 31.52 31.04 -15.96
C GLY A 564 32.46 32.15 -15.47
N LEU A 565 32.10 32.87 -14.41
CA LEU A 565 32.97 33.86 -13.76
C LEU A 565 34.19 33.22 -13.09
N LEU A 566 34.00 32.09 -12.39
CA LEU A 566 35.09 31.31 -11.80
C LEU A 566 36.12 30.86 -12.85
N LYS A 567 35.66 30.36 -14.00
CA LYS A 567 36.53 29.96 -15.11
C LYS A 567 37.35 31.13 -15.67
N ARG A 568 36.80 32.35 -15.60
CA ARG A 568 37.47 33.59 -16.02
C ARG A 568 38.31 34.23 -14.92
N HIS A 569 38.39 33.59 -13.76
CA HIS A 569 39.04 34.11 -12.55
C HIS A 569 38.44 35.42 -12.01
N ASP A 570 37.19 35.72 -12.35
CA ASP A 570 36.43 36.83 -11.76
C ASP A 570 35.80 36.35 -10.44
N LEU A 571 36.65 36.24 -9.41
CA LEU A 571 36.24 35.79 -8.08
C LEU A 571 35.24 36.73 -7.41
N PRO A 572 35.37 38.08 -7.49
CA PRO A 572 34.37 38.99 -6.92
C PRO A 572 32.99 38.81 -7.56
N GLY A 573 32.89 38.77 -8.89
CA GLY A 573 31.61 38.58 -9.57
C GLY A 573 30.99 37.22 -9.27
N ALA A 574 31.81 36.15 -9.24
CA ALA A 574 31.33 34.82 -8.86
C ALA A 574 30.76 34.79 -7.42
N TRP A 575 31.38 35.54 -6.50
CA TRP A 575 30.88 35.65 -5.13
C TRP A 575 29.55 36.40 -5.05
N GLU A 576 29.34 37.44 -5.86
CA GLU A 576 28.06 38.15 -5.93
C GLU A 576 26.92 37.22 -6.38
N ASP A 577 27.15 36.36 -7.38
CA ASP A 577 26.17 35.34 -7.80
C ASP A 577 25.88 34.29 -6.72
N ILE A 578 26.91 33.85 -5.99
CA ILE A 578 26.77 32.93 -4.84
C ILE A 578 25.92 33.60 -3.75
N LEU A 579 26.21 34.86 -3.42
CA LEU A 579 25.49 35.62 -2.40
C LEU A 579 24.04 35.86 -2.80
N ALA A 580 23.78 36.18 -4.07
CA ALA A 580 22.44 36.31 -4.63
C ALA A 580 21.64 35.00 -4.49
N GLN A 581 22.25 33.82 -4.74
CA GLN A 581 21.58 32.53 -4.51
C GLN A 581 21.23 32.31 -3.03
N TYR A 582 22.14 32.64 -2.09
CA TYR A 582 21.81 32.55 -0.66
C TYR A 582 20.65 33.47 -0.27
N ARG A 583 20.59 34.69 -0.83
CA ARG A 583 19.47 35.62 -0.63
C ARG A 583 18.17 35.06 -1.17
N ILE A 584 18.17 34.48 -2.38
CA ILE A 584 17.01 33.77 -2.95
C ILE A 584 16.54 32.65 -2.02
N ALA A 585 17.46 31.86 -1.46
CA ALA A 585 17.12 30.80 -0.51
C ALA A 585 16.42 31.36 0.76
N ARG A 586 16.83 32.54 1.27
CA ARG A 586 16.15 33.18 2.41
C ARG A 586 14.80 33.78 2.04
N GLN A 587 14.68 34.37 0.85
CA GLN A 587 13.41 34.89 0.37
C GLN A 587 12.39 33.77 0.12
N LEU A 588 12.82 32.59 -0.35
CA LEU A 588 11.96 31.41 -0.53
C LEU A 588 11.30 30.96 0.78
N THR A 589 12.00 31.07 1.92
CA THR A 589 11.43 30.70 3.23
C THR A 589 10.45 31.74 3.78
N GLY A 590 10.53 33.00 3.33
CA GLY A 590 9.60 34.06 3.66
C GLY A 590 9.35 34.27 5.16
N LEU A 591 8.17 34.78 5.49
CA LEU A 591 7.70 34.92 6.88
C LEU A 591 7.12 33.62 7.47
N LEU A 592 6.78 32.66 6.61
CA LEU A 592 6.09 31.42 6.97
C LEU A 592 6.82 30.25 6.29
N PRO A 593 7.89 29.74 6.92
CA PRO A 593 8.71 28.69 6.31
C PRO A 593 7.96 27.37 6.38
N THR A 594 7.25 27.00 5.32
CA THR A 594 6.64 25.66 5.21
C THR A 594 7.70 24.62 4.89
N SER A 595 7.42 23.34 5.10
CA SER A 595 8.32 22.24 4.73
C SER A 595 8.68 22.29 3.24
N PHE A 596 7.71 22.57 2.38
CA PHE A 596 7.88 22.66 0.93
C PHE A 596 8.76 23.86 0.52
N THR A 597 8.46 25.06 1.01
CA THR A 597 9.25 26.26 0.69
C THR A 597 10.66 26.15 1.25
N THR A 598 10.80 25.57 2.45
CA THR A 598 12.09 25.28 3.06
C THR A 598 12.87 24.25 2.24
N HIS A 599 12.23 23.21 1.70
CA HIS A 599 12.90 22.27 0.81
C HIS A 599 13.51 22.96 -0.40
N ASN A 600 12.73 23.79 -1.08
CA ASN A 600 13.18 24.53 -2.26
C ASN A 600 14.32 25.48 -1.92
N ALA A 601 14.19 26.19 -0.80
CA ALA A 601 15.27 27.02 -0.27
C ALA A 601 16.54 26.22 0.03
N LEU A 602 16.43 25.03 0.63
CA LEU A 602 17.56 24.14 0.90
C LEU A 602 18.19 23.60 -0.39
N VAL A 603 17.45 23.43 -1.48
CA VAL A 603 18.03 23.07 -2.79
C VAL A 603 18.93 24.20 -3.29
N VAL A 604 18.43 25.44 -3.28
CA VAL A 604 19.19 26.62 -3.69
C VAL A 604 20.39 26.87 -2.77
N ASP A 605 20.22 26.78 -1.45
CA ASP A 605 21.28 26.98 -0.46
C ASP A 605 22.43 25.97 -0.64
N ARG A 606 22.11 24.71 -0.96
CA ARG A 606 23.10 23.67 -1.26
C ARG A 606 23.81 23.88 -2.59
N GLN A 607 23.13 24.38 -3.62
CA GLN A 607 23.75 24.78 -4.90
C GLN A 607 24.76 25.90 -4.66
N ALA A 608 24.35 26.96 -3.95
CA ALA A 608 25.21 28.07 -3.57
C ALA A 608 26.41 27.61 -2.74
N THR A 609 26.19 26.74 -1.75
CA THR A 609 27.27 26.18 -0.90
C THR A 609 28.30 25.42 -1.73
N ARG A 610 27.85 24.59 -2.68
CA ARG A 610 28.77 23.84 -3.54
C ARG A 610 29.61 24.79 -4.41
N LEU A 611 28.97 25.77 -5.05
CA LEU A 611 29.69 26.75 -5.86
C LEU A 611 30.65 27.60 -5.02
N ALA A 612 30.28 27.93 -3.77
CA ALA A 612 31.12 28.64 -2.83
C ALA A 612 32.36 27.84 -2.39
N LEU A 613 32.24 26.51 -2.25
CA LEU A 613 33.38 25.64 -1.98
C LEU A 613 34.34 25.61 -3.17
N ASP A 614 33.81 25.49 -4.40
CA ASP A 614 34.61 25.59 -5.63
C ASP A 614 35.33 26.96 -5.70
N TRP A 615 34.62 28.04 -5.35
CA TRP A 615 35.15 29.41 -5.28
C TRP A 615 36.26 29.57 -4.24
N ALA A 616 36.08 29.08 -3.01
CA ALA A 616 37.04 29.22 -1.91
C ALA A 616 38.35 28.45 -2.14
N VAL A 617 38.31 27.42 -2.99
CA VAL A 617 39.46 26.58 -3.34
C VAL A 617 40.34 27.19 -4.45
N SER A 618 39.86 28.23 -5.15
CA SER A 618 40.64 28.87 -6.22
C SER A 618 42.02 29.36 -5.73
N ASP A 619 43.04 29.20 -6.58
CA ASP A 619 44.42 29.66 -6.36
C ASP A 619 44.54 31.18 -6.36
N LYS A 620 43.62 31.89 -7.04
CA LYS A 620 43.58 33.35 -7.14
C LYS A 620 42.91 34.06 -5.96
N GLN A 621 42.55 33.32 -4.91
CA GLN A 621 41.93 33.90 -3.73
C GLN A 621 42.86 34.87 -2.98
N SER A 622 42.27 35.81 -2.26
CA SER A 622 42.98 36.73 -1.36
C SER A 622 42.37 36.70 0.05
N PRO A 623 43.16 37.00 1.10
CA PRO A 623 42.64 37.09 2.47
C PRO A 623 41.46 38.04 2.60
N ASP A 624 41.50 39.20 1.92
CA ASP A 624 40.46 40.22 2.02
C ASP A 624 39.15 39.78 1.36
N LEU A 625 39.21 39.09 0.22
CA LEU A 625 38.01 38.52 -0.42
C LEU A 625 37.39 37.42 0.44
N LEU A 626 38.21 36.57 1.06
CA LEU A 626 37.73 35.51 1.96
C LEU A 626 37.09 36.09 3.24
N ARG A 627 37.69 37.14 3.83
CA ARG A 627 37.11 37.84 4.99
C ARG A 627 35.82 38.56 4.64
N LYS A 628 35.76 39.23 3.48
CA LYS A 628 34.53 39.85 2.96
C LYS A 628 33.43 38.79 2.79
N ALA A 629 33.76 37.66 2.15
CA ALA A 629 32.81 36.56 1.98
C ALA A 629 32.31 36.00 3.32
N LEU A 630 33.19 35.86 4.31
CA LEU A 630 32.80 35.43 5.65
C LEU A 630 31.88 36.44 6.35
N ALA A 631 32.15 37.74 6.19
CA ALA A 631 31.29 38.81 6.71
C ALA A 631 29.92 38.81 6.00
N ASP A 632 29.89 38.68 4.68
CA ASP A 632 28.66 38.59 3.88
C ASP A 632 27.81 37.39 4.32
N LEU A 633 28.43 36.22 4.54
CA LEU A 633 27.72 35.02 5.02
C LEU A 633 27.13 35.20 6.42
N ARG A 634 27.76 35.99 7.30
CA ARG A 634 27.24 36.31 8.64
C ARG A 634 26.13 37.34 8.59
N ALA A 635 26.18 38.27 7.64
CA ALA A 635 25.18 39.30 7.45
C ALA A 635 23.86 38.74 6.89
N LEU A 636 23.88 37.56 6.28
CA LEU A 636 22.67 36.89 5.81
C LEU A 636 21.71 36.57 6.99
N PRO A 637 20.39 36.73 6.79
CA PRO A 637 19.41 36.25 7.75
C PRO A 637 19.62 34.77 8.10
N ALA A 638 19.36 34.44 9.36
CA ALA A 638 19.35 33.04 9.82
C ALA A 638 18.37 32.22 8.97
N PHE A 639 18.74 30.98 8.66
CA PHE A 639 17.81 30.06 8.03
C PHE A 639 16.76 29.65 9.07
N PRO A 640 15.50 29.40 8.69
CA PRO A 640 14.50 28.95 9.65
C PRO A 640 14.97 27.67 10.35
N THR A 641 14.73 27.61 11.66
CA THR A 641 14.96 26.38 12.42
C THR A 641 13.90 25.33 12.05
N LEU A 642 14.15 24.04 12.33
CA LEU A 642 13.10 23.03 12.16
C LEU A 642 11.85 23.40 12.99
N GLY A 643 12.03 23.98 14.18
CA GLY A 643 10.92 24.41 15.03
C GLY A 643 10.04 25.47 14.37
N ASP A 644 10.64 26.43 13.65
CA ASP A 644 9.90 27.45 12.91
C ASP A 644 9.08 26.82 11.78
N VAL A 645 9.67 25.86 11.07
CA VAL A 645 8.98 25.12 10.02
C VAL A 645 7.80 24.32 10.57
N LEU A 646 8.01 23.60 11.67
CA LEU A 646 6.99 22.79 12.31
C LEU A 646 5.85 23.63 12.88
N LYS A 647 6.12 24.85 13.38
CA LYS A 647 5.06 25.78 13.85
C LYS A 647 4.18 26.24 12.68
N ALA A 648 4.79 26.58 11.54
CA ALA A 648 4.06 26.97 10.33
C ALA A 648 3.21 25.80 9.80
N GLU A 649 3.81 24.62 9.69
CA GLU A 649 3.17 23.37 9.26
C GLU A 649 2.02 22.96 10.18
N ALA A 650 2.21 22.99 11.51
CA ALA A 650 1.16 22.64 12.47
C ALA A 650 -0.11 23.46 12.24
N SER A 651 0.04 24.76 11.98
CA SER A 651 -1.09 25.65 11.71
C SER A 651 -1.80 25.32 10.38
N MET A 652 -1.05 24.87 9.37
CA MET A 652 -1.61 24.43 8.08
C MET A 652 -2.34 23.10 8.21
N VAL A 653 -1.76 22.13 8.90
CA VAL A 653 -2.35 20.82 9.19
C VAL A 653 -3.69 20.97 9.90
N GLU A 654 -3.78 21.83 10.92
CA GLU A 654 -5.05 22.08 11.62
C GLU A 654 -6.14 22.56 10.66
N ARG A 655 -5.85 23.59 9.85
CA ARG A 655 -6.81 24.13 8.87
C ARG A 655 -7.23 23.13 7.81
N ALA A 656 -6.32 22.25 7.41
CA ALA A 656 -6.63 21.26 6.40
C ALA A 656 -7.47 20.11 6.91
N LEU A 657 -7.25 19.70 8.16
CA LEU A 657 -8.10 18.70 8.79
C LEU A 657 -9.54 19.20 9.03
N ASP A 658 -9.76 20.52 8.92
CA ASP A 658 -11.09 21.12 8.89
C ASP A 658 -11.78 21.04 7.51
N LEU A 659 -11.04 20.83 6.42
CA LEU A 659 -11.60 20.66 5.06
C LEU A 659 -12.50 19.42 4.98
N SER A 660 -13.48 19.42 4.08
CA SER A 660 -14.29 18.23 3.83
C SER A 660 -13.44 17.06 3.33
N GLY A 661 -13.96 15.82 3.44
CA GLY A 661 -13.18 14.63 3.06
C GLY A 661 -12.69 14.66 1.61
N ALA A 662 -13.51 15.16 0.67
CA ALA A 662 -13.14 15.28 -0.74
C ALA A 662 -12.12 16.40 -1.01
N GLU A 663 -12.25 17.54 -0.31
CA GLU A 663 -11.29 18.63 -0.39
C GLU A 663 -9.94 18.22 0.20
N LEU A 664 -9.96 17.51 1.34
CA LEU A 664 -8.76 16.97 1.98
C LEU A 664 -8.08 15.91 1.10
N GLU A 665 -8.85 15.01 0.49
CA GLU A 665 -8.33 14.05 -0.50
C GLU A 665 -7.62 14.80 -1.65
N THR A 666 -8.25 15.84 -2.20
CA THR A 666 -7.67 16.65 -3.28
C THR A 666 -6.43 17.40 -2.81
N ALA A 667 -6.43 17.90 -1.57
CA ALA A 667 -5.30 18.61 -0.97
C ALA A 667 -4.10 17.70 -0.67
N ILE A 668 -4.34 16.41 -0.40
CA ILE A 668 -3.28 15.42 -0.13
C ILE A 668 -2.79 14.77 -1.43
N ASN A 669 -3.69 14.33 -2.30
CA ASN A 669 -3.33 13.54 -3.49
C ASN A 669 -3.15 14.39 -4.77
N GLY A 670 -3.55 15.66 -4.75
CA GLY A 670 -3.59 16.51 -5.94
C GLY A 670 -4.73 16.16 -6.92
N PRO A 671 -4.82 16.87 -8.06
CA PRO A 671 -5.92 16.72 -9.02
C PRO A 671 -5.86 15.45 -9.88
N HIS A 672 -4.72 14.74 -9.91
CA HIS A 672 -4.54 13.53 -10.72
C HIS A 672 -4.80 12.27 -9.88
N ALA A 673 -6.09 11.98 -9.65
CA ALA A 673 -6.51 10.99 -8.66
C ALA A 673 -6.50 9.54 -9.15
N ARG A 674 -6.32 8.62 -8.18
CA ARG A 674 -6.32 7.14 -8.28
C ARG A 674 -7.63 6.58 -8.86
N SER A 675 -7.69 5.28 -9.12
CA SER A 675 -8.92 4.61 -9.59
C SER A 675 -10.10 4.82 -8.62
N LEU A 676 -11.33 4.92 -9.15
CA LEU A 676 -12.54 5.21 -8.39
C LEU A 676 -12.82 4.23 -7.21
N PRO A 677 -12.59 2.91 -7.34
CA PRO A 677 -12.80 1.99 -6.22
C PRO A 677 -11.89 2.33 -5.04
N MET A 678 -10.61 2.62 -5.31
CA MET A 678 -9.67 2.97 -4.25
C MET A 678 -10.06 4.28 -3.58
N ARG A 679 -10.51 5.28 -4.35
CA ARG A 679 -11.00 6.55 -3.80
C ARG A 679 -12.21 6.38 -2.89
N VAL A 680 -13.20 5.58 -3.27
CA VAL A 680 -14.38 5.36 -2.43
C VAL A 680 -13.97 4.72 -1.09
N PHE A 681 -13.08 3.73 -1.12
CA PHE A 681 -12.56 3.12 0.10
C PHE A 681 -11.73 4.07 0.94
N GLU A 682 -10.81 4.83 0.34
CA GLU A 682 -9.99 5.84 1.03
C GLU A 682 -10.87 6.96 1.63
N ASN A 683 -11.88 7.44 0.91
CA ASN A 683 -12.84 8.44 1.37
C ASN A 683 -13.69 7.98 2.55
N LEU A 684 -14.18 6.75 2.51
CA LEU A 684 -14.98 6.21 3.60
C LEU A 684 -14.13 5.93 4.85
N LEU A 685 -12.87 5.53 4.69
CA LEU A 685 -12.03 5.05 5.78
C LEU A 685 -11.05 6.09 6.30
N LEU A 686 -10.25 6.71 5.43
CA LEU A 686 -9.16 7.62 5.79
C LEU A 686 -9.65 9.04 6.07
N TYR A 687 -10.67 9.52 5.35
CA TYR A 687 -11.13 10.91 5.43
C TYR A 687 -12.42 11.10 6.24
N SER A 688 -12.84 10.06 6.97
CA SER A 688 -13.95 10.13 7.91
C SER A 688 -13.72 11.20 9.00
N SER A 689 -14.79 11.75 9.58
CA SER A 689 -14.67 12.80 10.61
C SER A 689 -13.92 12.32 11.85
N TRP A 690 -14.10 11.07 12.26
CA TRP A 690 -13.42 10.49 13.42
C TRP A 690 -11.92 10.23 13.15
N GLU A 691 -11.54 9.81 11.94
CA GLU A 691 -10.12 9.64 11.58
C GLU A 691 -9.43 10.98 11.42
N ARG A 692 -10.11 12.02 10.89
CA ARG A 692 -9.59 13.40 10.86
C ARG A 692 -9.31 13.96 12.25
N GLU A 693 -10.25 13.78 13.18
CA GLU A 693 -10.06 14.20 14.58
C GLU A 693 -8.94 13.42 15.26
N ARG A 694 -8.84 12.10 14.99
CA ARG A 694 -7.72 11.31 15.49
C ARG A 694 -6.39 11.80 14.93
N ALA A 695 -6.33 12.02 13.61
CA ALA A 695 -5.14 12.53 12.93
C ALA A 695 -4.72 13.88 13.51
N ARG A 696 -5.68 14.77 13.79
CA ARG A 696 -5.45 16.06 14.45
C ARG A 696 -4.72 15.89 15.78
N ARG A 697 -5.20 15.01 16.67
CA ARG A 697 -4.55 14.75 17.98
C ARG A 697 -3.15 14.16 17.84
N VAL A 698 -2.99 13.21 16.92
CA VAL A 698 -1.70 12.60 16.59
C VAL A 698 -0.70 13.66 16.10
N CYS A 699 -1.12 14.49 15.14
CA CYS A 699 -0.31 15.58 14.61
C CYS A 699 0.05 16.61 15.70
N ARG A 700 -0.91 17.04 16.53
CA ARG A 700 -0.63 17.96 17.66
C ARG A 700 0.41 17.39 18.61
N ALA A 701 0.30 16.11 18.96
CA ALA A 701 1.21 15.46 19.90
C ALA A 701 2.63 15.43 19.33
N GLU A 702 2.73 15.07 18.05
CA GLU A 702 4.01 14.97 17.37
C GLU A 702 4.64 16.35 17.11
N PHE A 703 3.86 17.34 16.68
CA PHE A 703 4.36 18.71 16.50
C PHE A 703 4.84 19.31 17.82
N LYS A 704 4.10 19.16 18.94
CA LYS A 704 4.57 19.64 20.26
C LYS A 704 5.90 19.02 20.65
N ARG A 705 6.03 17.70 20.46
CA ARG A 705 7.28 16.97 20.74
C ARG A 705 8.43 17.49 19.88
N LEU A 706 8.24 17.52 18.57
CA LEU A 706 9.27 17.92 17.62
C LEU A 706 9.67 19.40 17.77
N ILE A 707 8.72 20.30 18.04
CA ILE A 707 9.00 21.71 18.30
C ILE A 707 9.85 21.84 19.58
N ALA A 708 9.49 21.15 20.65
CA ALA A 708 10.26 21.16 21.90
C ALA A 708 11.68 20.60 21.72
N GLU A 709 11.83 19.51 20.96
CA GLU A 709 13.14 18.91 20.64
C GLU A 709 13.99 19.84 19.76
N SER A 710 13.38 20.56 18.83
CA SER A 710 14.08 21.49 17.93
C SER A 710 14.50 22.81 18.57
N ALA A 711 13.95 23.16 19.74
CA ALA A 711 14.27 24.40 20.45
C ALA A 711 15.67 24.38 21.08
N ASP A 712 16.24 23.19 21.28
CA ASP A 712 17.56 23.00 21.86
C ASP A 712 18.59 22.67 20.77
N GLU A 713 19.17 23.70 20.15
CA GLU A 713 20.21 23.52 19.11
C GLU A 713 21.47 22.82 19.62
N SER A 714 21.66 22.72 20.95
CA SER A 714 22.78 21.99 21.54
C SER A 714 22.61 20.47 21.46
N LYS A 715 21.43 19.99 21.08
CA LYS A 715 21.16 18.56 20.87
C LYS A 715 21.04 18.25 19.39
N PRO A 716 21.65 17.14 18.93
CA PRO A 716 21.49 16.72 17.55
C PRO A 716 20.04 16.30 17.32
N LEU A 717 19.41 16.91 16.33
CA LEU A 717 18.05 16.60 15.91
C LEU A 717 17.90 15.09 15.70
N SER A 718 17.00 14.47 16.46
CA SER A 718 16.67 13.06 16.28
C SER A 718 16.07 12.85 14.90
N ASP A 719 16.45 11.76 14.22
CA ASP A 719 15.77 11.36 13.01
C ASP A 719 14.29 11.09 13.32
N ILE A 720 13.43 11.96 12.81
CA ILE A 720 11.97 11.93 13.00
C ILE A 720 11.41 10.57 12.60
N ASN A 721 11.99 9.93 11.57
CA ASN A 721 11.52 8.64 11.09
C ASN A 721 12.02 7.46 11.91
N ALA A 722 13.16 7.60 12.59
CA ALA A 722 13.80 6.52 13.34
C ALA A 722 13.32 6.44 14.79
N SER A 723 12.67 7.48 15.33
CA SER A 723 12.12 7.46 16.68
C SER A 723 10.99 6.41 16.80
N PRO A 724 11.11 5.40 17.68
CA PRO A 724 10.07 4.39 17.88
C PRO A 724 8.73 5.02 18.27
N ARG A 725 8.78 6.09 19.09
CA ARG A 725 7.60 6.82 19.52
C ARG A 725 6.89 7.50 18.34
N SER A 726 7.62 8.07 17.40
CA SER A 726 7.05 8.67 16.19
C SER A 726 6.40 7.63 15.28
N GLN A 727 6.95 6.42 15.23
CA GLN A 727 6.35 5.30 14.51
C GLN A 727 5.03 4.85 15.18
N GLU A 728 5.03 4.64 16.49
CA GLU A 728 3.80 4.30 17.25
C GLU A 728 2.70 5.36 17.10
N ILE A 729 3.08 6.64 17.18
CA ILE A 729 2.15 7.78 17.01
C ILE A 729 1.59 7.80 15.58
N ARG A 730 2.41 7.58 14.54
CA ARG A 730 1.92 7.52 13.16
C ARG A 730 1.05 6.30 12.88
N GLN A 731 1.38 5.14 13.44
CA GLN A 731 0.56 3.92 13.35
C GLN A 731 -0.83 4.10 13.98
N ALA A 732 -0.98 5.02 14.94
CA ALA A 732 -2.27 5.35 15.49
C ALA A 732 -3.23 5.87 14.39
N SER A 733 -2.76 6.69 13.45
CA SER A 733 -3.61 7.29 12.41
C SER A 733 -2.95 7.20 11.04
N PRO A 734 -3.47 6.36 10.12
CA PRO A 734 -2.96 6.31 8.75
C PRO A 734 -3.00 7.67 8.05
N LEU A 735 -4.04 8.49 8.32
CA LEU A 735 -4.12 9.85 7.79
C LEU A 735 -2.99 10.74 8.34
N ALA A 736 -2.71 10.68 9.64
CA ALA A 736 -1.56 11.39 10.22
C ALA A 736 -0.23 10.87 9.69
N ALA A 737 -0.08 9.57 9.42
CA ALA A 737 1.13 9.02 8.82
C ALA A 737 1.39 9.61 7.42
N THR A 738 0.34 9.82 6.63
CA THR A 738 0.43 10.52 5.33
C THR A 738 0.83 11.99 5.50
N ILE A 739 0.28 12.67 6.51
CA ILE A 739 0.55 14.10 6.79
C ILE A 739 1.97 14.31 7.39
N LEU A 740 2.40 13.46 8.33
CA LEU A 740 3.62 13.62 9.13
C LEU A 740 4.88 13.01 8.47
N SER A 741 5.06 13.26 7.17
CA SER A 741 6.24 12.79 6.42
C SER A 741 7.35 13.85 6.42
N TYR A 742 7.94 14.15 7.58
CA TYR A 742 8.98 15.19 7.73
C TYR A 742 10.42 14.68 7.87
N GLY A 743 10.64 13.36 7.87
CA GLY A 743 12.00 12.84 8.06
C GLY A 743 13.00 13.31 7.00
N TRP A 744 12.56 13.42 5.73
CA TRP A 744 13.39 13.96 4.66
C TRP A 744 13.79 15.43 4.90
N LEU A 745 12.90 16.22 5.52
CA LEU A 745 13.15 17.63 5.79
C LEU A 745 14.24 17.78 6.84
N SER A 746 14.13 17.08 7.97
CA SER A 746 15.15 17.13 9.04
C SER A 746 16.55 16.75 8.53
N ALA A 747 16.65 15.69 7.73
CA ALA A 747 17.90 15.29 7.09
C ALA A 747 18.43 16.35 6.11
N SER A 748 17.54 16.97 5.32
CA SER A 748 17.92 18.02 4.36
C SER A 748 18.40 19.29 5.07
N LEU A 749 17.73 19.69 6.15
CA LEU A 749 18.07 20.84 6.99
C LEU A 749 19.44 20.65 7.65
N ASN A 750 19.65 19.51 8.33
CA ASN A 750 20.94 19.19 8.94
C ASN A 750 22.07 19.16 7.91
N ARG A 751 21.82 18.63 6.71
CA ARG A 751 22.81 18.60 5.63
C ARG A 751 23.17 19.99 5.11
N ALA A 752 22.19 20.86 4.88
CA ALA A 752 22.47 22.23 4.45
C ALA A 752 23.17 23.03 5.55
N MET A 753 22.75 22.88 6.82
CA MET A 753 23.42 23.50 7.96
C MET A 753 24.87 23.03 8.08
N ALA A 754 25.13 21.72 7.97
CA ALA A 754 26.48 21.18 7.96
C ALA A 754 27.31 21.73 6.79
N GLY A 755 26.71 21.82 5.59
CA GLY A 755 27.31 22.44 4.42
C GLY A 755 27.74 23.89 4.66
N ARG A 756 26.84 24.74 5.17
CA ARG A 756 27.13 26.16 5.46
C ARG A 756 28.14 26.35 6.58
N ARG A 757 28.00 25.61 7.69
CA ARG A 757 28.93 25.66 8.83
C ARG A 757 30.32 25.14 8.42
N GLY A 758 30.37 24.13 7.56
CA GLY A 758 31.60 23.64 6.94
C GLY A 758 32.23 24.68 6.02
N LEU A 759 31.45 25.30 5.12
CA LEU A 759 31.91 26.36 4.22
C LEU A 759 32.51 27.55 4.99
N ALA A 760 31.85 28.03 6.05
CA ALA A 760 32.37 29.13 6.87
C ALA A 760 33.75 28.81 7.46
N GLN A 761 33.94 27.57 7.94
CA GLN A 761 35.23 27.09 8.43
C GLN A 761 36.26 26.92 7.31
N VAL A 762 35.87 26.43 6.13
CA VAL A 762 36.75 26.34 4.95
C VAL A 762 37.24 27.74 4.54
N ILE A 763 36.36 28.73 4.46
CA ILE A 763 36.73 30.12 4.13
C ILE A 763 37.70 30.68 5.18
N ALA A 764 37.44 30.48 6.48
CA ALA A 764 38.34 30.91 7.54
C ALA A 764 39.71 30.20 7.48
N LEU A 765 39.74 28.89 7.26
CA LEU A 765 40.99 28.12 7.10
C LEU A 765 41.79 28.58 5.87
N ARG A 766 41.11 28.93 4.77
CA ARG A 766 41.76 29.48 3.57
C ARG A 766 42.32 30.88 3.84
N ALA A 767 41.60 31.75 4.53
CA ALA A 767 42.11 33.07 4.89
C ALA A 767 43.38 32.94 5.74
N TRP A 768 43.34 32.08 6.76
CA TRP A 768 44.50 31.76 7.60
C TRP A 768 45.69 31.23 6.79
N HIS A 769 45.43 30.29 5.87
CA HIS A 769 46.45 29.69 5.02
C HIS A 769 47.21 30.73 4.18
N TYR A 770 46.50 31.70 3.58
CA TYR A 770 47.15 32.78 2.83
C TYR A 770 47.94 33.74 3.73
N GLU A 771 47.46 34.03 4.93
CA GLU A 771 48.17 34.88 5.90
C GLU A 771 49.44 34.21 6.46
N HIS A 772 49.48 32.88 6.47
CA HIS A 772 50.55 32.09 7.09
C HIS A 772 51.39 31.33 6.06
N ASN A 773 51.69 31.97 4.92
CA ASN A 773 52.61 31.46 3.90
C ASN A 773 52.26 30.04 3.40
N GLY A 774 50.97 29.73 3.25
CA GLY A 774 50.50 28.44 2.77
C GLY A 774 50.40 27.35 3.84
N ALA A 775 50.62 27.66 5.12
CA ALA A 775 50.43 26.71 6.20
C ALA A 775 49.00 26.73 6.77
N TYR A 776 48.38 25.56 6.88
CA TYR A 776 47.13 25.42 7.65
C TYR A 776 47.42 25.28 9.16
N PRO A 777 46.52 25.72 10.05
CA PRO A 777 46.71 25.59 11.49
C PRO A 777 46.62 24.11 11.91
N LYS A 778 47.22 23.77 13.06
CA LYS A 778 47.18 22.41 13.63
C LYS A 778 45.85 22.09 14.33
N SER A 779 45.12 23.10 14.79
CA SER A 779 43.80 22.98 15.40
C SER A 779 42.86 24.09 14.93
N LEU A 780 41.55 23.85 15.03
CA LEU A 780 40.54 24.84 14.65
C LEU A 780 40.46 26.02 15.64
N ASP A 781 40.86 25.83 16.90
CA ASP A 781 40.76 26.86 17.95
C ASP A 781 41.51 28.15 17.61
N VAL A 782 42.56 28.04 16.78
CA VAL A 782 43.36 29.18 16.31
C VAL A 782 42.53 30.17 15.47
N LEU A 783 41.41 29.72 14.88
CA LEU A 783 40.51 30.57 14.12
C LEU A 783 39.66 31.49 15.02
N VAL A 784 39.58 31.21 16.34
CA VAL A 784 38.76 31.92 17.31
C VAL A 784 39.62 32.75 18.28
N PRO A 785 39.22 33.97 18.66
CA PRO A 785 38.04 34.72 18.23
C PRO A 785 38.26 35.55 16.94
N GLY A 786 39.44 35.42 16.29
CA GLY A 786 39.87 36.34 15.24
C GLY A 786 39.08 36.22 13.94
N LEU A 787 39.16 35.06 13.28
CA LEU A 787 38.44 34.82 12.02
C LEU A 787 37.02 34.34 12.27
N LEU A 788 36.75 33.62 13.36
CA LEU A 788 35.46 33.08 13.77
C LEU A 788 35.14 33.50 15.20
N ASP A 789 33.89 33.90 15.47
CA ASP A 789 33.48 34.30 16.83
C ASP A 789 33.45 33.08 17.79
N HIS A 790 33.09 31.92 17.25
CA HIS A 790 33.13 30.60 17.88
C HIS A 790 33.23 29.52 16.80
N LEU A 791 33.64 28.30 17.18
CA LEU A 791 33.66 27.17 16.25
C LEU A 791 32.22 26.72 15.93
N PRO A 792 31.80 26.71 14.65
CA PRO A 792 30.50 26.19 14.27
C PRO A 792 30.37 24.71 14.65
N LEU A 793 29.30 24.37 15.36
CA LEU A 793 29.04 22.98 15.76
C LEU A 793 28.45 22.19 14.59
N ASP A 794 28.85 20.93 14.46
CA ASP A 794 28.24 19.97 13.54
C ASP A 794 26.78 19.68 13.97
N PRO A 795 25.77 19.90 13.11
CA PRO A 795 24.36 19.65 13.47
C PRO A 795 24.04 18.19 13.80
N TYR A 796 24.89 17.23 13.42
CA TYR A 796 24.67 15.81 13.70
C TYR A 796 25.20 15.34 15.06
N THR A 797 26.17 16.05 15.65
CA THR A 797 26.77 15.70 16.95
C THR A 797 26.71 16.79 18.00
N ALA A 798 26.40 18.03 17.60
CA ALA A 798 26.55 19.23 18.41
C ALA A 798 27.97 19.41 18.98
N ARG A 799 28.99 18.92 18.26
CA ARG A 799 30.42 19.09 18.58
C ARG A 799 31.11 19.85 17.44
N PRO A 800 32.30 20.44 17.65
CA PRO A 800 33.10 20.99 16.55
C PRO A 800 33.34 19.94 15.46
N PHE A 801 33.51 20.40 14.22
CA PHE A 801 33.82 19.54 13.08
C PHE A 801 35.15 18.83 13.30
N VAL A 802 35.26 17.59 12.81
CA VAL A 802 36.51 16.84 12.89
C VAL A 802 37.50 17.43 11.89
N TYR A 803 38.69 17.80 12.37
CA TYR A 803 39.74 18.41 11.56
C TYR A 803 41.03 17.60 11.66
N ARG A 804 41.45 16.97 10.55
CA ARG A 804 42.59 16.06 10.52
C ARG A 804 43.24 15.98 9.14
N GLN A 805 44.47 15.47 9.09
CA GLN A 805 45.13 15.15 7.83
C GLN A 805 44.63 13.81 7.25
N SER A 806 44.44 13.77 5.94
CA SER A 806 44.09 12.56 5.20
C SER A 806 45.26 11.58 5.17
N THR A 807 44.94 10.29 5.25
CA THR A 807 45.86 9.16 5.04
C THR A 807 45.84 8.63 3.60
N GLY A 808 45.14 9.29 2.68
CA GLY A 808 45.11 8.93 1.26
C GLY A 808 43.87 8.15 0.79
N HIS A 809 42.71 8.34 1.42
CA HIS A 809 41.51 7.57 1.10
C HIS A 809 40.64 8.21 0.01
N HIS A 810 39.80 7.38 -0.62
CA HIS A 810 38.65 7.85 -1.38
C HIS A 810 37.67 8.51 -0.44
N VAL A 811 37.41 9.78 -0.70
CA VAL A 811 36.40 10.55 0.01
C VAL A 811 35.14 10.53 -0.85
N ALA A 812 33.96 10.38 -0.23
CA ALA A 812 32.71 10.51 -0.95
C ALA A 812 32.66 11.91 -1.59
N THR A 813 32.25 12.01 -2.86
CA THR A 813 32.00 13.33 -3.46
C THR A 813 31.05 14.06 -2.53
N LEU A 814 31.36 15.31 -2.17
CA LEU A 814 30.47 16.14 -1.37
C LEU A 814 29.18 16.40 -2.16
N ASP A 815 28.25 15.46 -2.07
CA ASP A 815 26.94 15.54 -2.68
C ASP A 815 25.97 16.08 -1.62
N LEU A 816 25.92 17.41 -1.56
CA LEU A 816 24.92 18.07 -0.74
C LEU A 816 23.51 17.76 -1.26
N GLN A 817 23.31 17.53 -2.57
CA GLN A 817 22.01 17.36 -3.19
C GLN A 817 21.38 15.99 -2.94
N SER A 818 22.15 14.90 -3.08
CA SER A 818 21.65 13.54 -2.94
C SER A 818 22.56 12.67 -2.06
N PRO A 819 22.03 11.70 -1.30
CA PRO A 819 22.84 10.74 -0.55
C PRO A 819 23.43 9.64 -1.44
N ARG A 820 23.62 9.87 -2.75
CA ARG A 820 24.15 8.83 -3.62
C ARG A 820 25.66 8.72 -3.41
N PRO A 821 26.20 7.53 -3.06
CA PRO A 821 27.63 7.34 -2.92
C PRO A 821 28.29 7.43 -4.30
N GLY A 822 28.77 8.63 -4.63
CA GLY A 822 29.70 8.85 -5.72
C GLY A 822 31.12 8.64 -5.22
N VAL A 823 31.93 7.88 -5.95
CA VAL A 823 33.37 7.81 -5.67
C VAL A 823 33.95 9.19 -5.98
N GLY A 824 34.28 9.93 -4.93
CA GLY A 824 34.93 11.23 -5.06
C GLY A 824 36.42 11.11 -5.37
N PRO A 825 37.08 12.26 -5.59
CA PRO A 825 38.50 12.29 -5.86
C PRO A 825 39.29 11.67 -4.70
N MET A 826 40.37 10.97 -5.04
CA MET A 826 41.29 10.43 -4.04
C MET A 826 41.99 11.61 -3.35
N THR A 827 41.89 11.68 -2.02
CA THR A 827 42.62 12.69 -1.27
C THR A 827 44.10 12.31 -1.18
N LYS A 828 44.99 13.31 -1.14
CA LYS A 828 46.43 13.04 -0.99
C LYS A 828 46.77 12.78 0.48
N PRO A 829 47.67 11.84 0.81
CA PRO A 829 48.23 11.73 2.17
C PRO A 829 48.77 13.09 2.63
N GLY A 830 48.43 13.51 3.84
CA GLY A 830 48.77 14.82 4.41
C GLY A 830 47.80 15.96 4.08
N GLN A 831 46.86 15.78 3.16
CA GLN A 831 45.85 16.79 2.84
C GLN A 831 44.92 17.04 4.03
N TRP A 832 44.74 18.29 4.46
CA TRP A 832 43.81 18.61 5.54
C TRP A 832 42.36 18.42 5.12
N LEU A 833 41.57 17.78 6.00
CA LEU A 833 40.16 17.50 5.83
C LEU A 833 39.38 18.12 7.00
N LEU A 834 38.26 18.74 6.67
CA LEU A 834 37.22 19.08 7.62
C LEU A 834 36.06 18.10 7.41
N ILE A 835 35.56 17.46 8.46
CA ILE A 835 34.60 16.35 8.37
C ILE A 835 33.43 16.62 9.32
N SER A 836 32.21 16.51 8.80
CA SER A 836 31.01 16.32 9.59
C SER A 836 30.61 14.85 9.53
N VAL A 837 30.29 14.27 10.70
CA VAL A 837 30.04 12.82 10.86
C VAL A 837 28.71 12.34 10.28
N GLY A 838 27.99 13.20 9.57
CA GLY A 838 26.77 12.84 8.87
C GLY A 838 25.66 12.26 9.77
N PRO A 839 24.60 11.72 9.15
CA PRO A 839 23.43 11.20 9.87
C PRO A 839 23.65 9.87 10.58
N ASP A 840 24.72 9.12 10.29
CA ASP A 840 25.02 7.88 11.01
C ASP A 840 25.64 8.13 12.40
N ARG A 841 26.15 9.36 12.62
CA ARG A 841 26.77 9.86 13.86
C ARG A 841 27.99 9.04 14.27
N ARG A 842 28.66 8.39 13.32
CA ARG A 842 29.84 7.53 13.59
C ARG A 842 31.07 8.12 12.93
N GLU A 843 32.05 8.48 13.75
CA GLU A 843 33.32 9.05 13.27
C GLU A 843 34.18 8.06 12.44
N GLU A 844 33.89 6.76 12.55
CA GLU A 844 34.67 5.68 11.93
C GLU A 844 34.41 5.51 10.42
N ALA A 845 33.32 6.06 9.88
CA ALA A 845 32.84 5.75 8.52
C ALA A 845 33.62 6.44 7.38
N ALA A 846 34.25 7.59 7.62
CA ALA A 846 35.04 8.30 6.60
C ALA A 846 36.25 7.51 6.06
N VAL A 847 36.68 6.44 6.74
CA VAL A 847 37.92 5.71 6.42
C VAL A 847 37.62 4.25 6.08
N GLY A 848 37.02 4.05 4.90
CA GLY A 848 37.08 2.80 4.13
C GLY A 848 36.41 1.56 4.75
N VAL A 849 35.42 1.03 4.03
CA VAL A 849 35.33 -0.37 3.55
C VAL A 849 34.05 -0.40 2.70
N GLY A 850 34.13 -0.97 1.50
CA GLY A 850 33.11 -0.93 0.43
C GLY A 850 31.75 -1.60 0.71
N GLY A 851 31.20 -1.47 1.92
CA GLY A 851 29.86 -1.90 2.29
C GLY A 851 28.83 -0.82 2.00
N ARG A 852 28.20 -0.88 0.82
CA ARG A 852 26.99 -0.10 0.49
C ARG A 852 25.97 -0.20 1.63
N ARG A 853 25.76 0.86 2.43
CA ARG A 853 24.46 1.22 3.08
C ARG A 853 24.49 2.39 4.08
N GLY A 854 25.62 3.06 4.34
CA GLY A 854 25.63 4.30 5.13
C GLY A 854 25.22 5.51 4.29
N VAL A 855 24.53 6.47 4.89
CA VAL A 855 24.46 7.83 4.32
C VAL A 855 25.72 8.54 4.82
N ASP A 856 26.64 8.82 3.90
CA ASP A 856 28.04 9.11 4.20
C ASP A 856 28.27 10.45 4.95
N ASP A 857 29.40 10.50 5.67
CA ASP A 857 30.01 11.71 6.23
C ASP A 857 30.15 12.83 5.17
N LEU A 858 30.02 14.08 5.59
CA LEU A 858 30.25 15.24 4.73
C LEU A 858 31.71 15.68 4.90
N VAL A 859 32.50 15.46 3.87
CA VAL A 859 33.94 15.77 3.89
C VAL A 859 34.23 16.97 2.99
N PHE A 860 34.92 17.96 3.55
CA PHE A 860 35.35 19.18 2.90
C PHE A 860 36.88 19.14 2.76
N PRO A 861 37.41 18.67 1.61
CA PRO A 861 38.85 18.62 1.41
C PRO A 861 39.42 20.03 1.24
N LEU A 862 40.47 20.36 1.98
CA LEU A 862 41.18 21.62 1.80
C LEU A 862 42.21 21.51 0.67
N PRO A 863 42.49 22.61 -0.06
CA PRO A 863 43.53 22.64 -1.08
C PRO A 863 44.86 22.15 -0.50
N TYR A 864 45.51 21.22 -1.19
CA TYR A 864 46.84 20.74 -0.82
C TYR A 864 47.86 21.85 -1.11
N PRO A 865 48.74 22.19 -0.14
CA PRO A 865 49.73 23.25 -0.30
C PRO A 865 50.75 22.98 -1.40
#